data_AF-A0A5C6QIA9-F1
#
_entry.id   AF-A0A5C6QIA9-F1
#
_cell.length_a   1.000
_cell.length_b   1.000
_cell.length_c   1.000
_cell.angle_alpha   90.00
_cell.angle_beta   90.00
_cell.angle_gamma   90.00
#
_symmetry.space_group_name_H-M   'P 1'
#
loop_
_entity.id
_entity.type
_entity.pdbx_description
1 polymer ?
#
loop_
_entity_poly.entity_id
_entity_poly.type
_entity_poly.pdbx_seq_one_letter_code
_entity_poly.pdbx_strand_id
1 'polypeptide(L)'
;MHFQHFKSQILPILLLTFLASCSTKQVPDAKTQTQALTEIEEVTDNAGALSAEQHIELAKTLDTNAAVGELLIATKLFYQQEDYSKALWLADKTLPLIDKNIINDNHEKVQLVLIKASSLQQLGYYAESHLQLNQLEQYAAENRILLTATYYRLLSAAFHEEKQPISALNAQLFEFSVTPANTQSQQQITNIWNNLQTLSQWQLNLLALDKAPDSKGWLMLTNLANKFGGNQAQMKYHLSIWQKKFKLHPANVIAKQLSTHVIAPKKIKNIAVILPLSGKQQSAGRAIQQGVLASFANDETKSLHFVDSNTVNWYGLTNDFTTLKVDYVIGPLLKSNVDKYISHTSAQTQSQNDGLLNASSGLFDINKAEDILNTSSINQGKSADYITAIDSDSAIKSYLQPTQNNKAIDTLLLNIPAKASLTRHHTVLSMRPEDEAKQAATTLSRQNFMHPVVLSQKNIVSKRIAQAFVKQWQRITGNSIEVVYYDTGAQMQENIKTSLSVDKSKARITKLKSRLNQSIKTKTRNRRDIDMIYLVGTPEQTRLVKPYIEVNISEFAEIIPVYASSRSHSTQTDYSSNSDLQGLTFTEIPWLLASEQNSELATMSQELWPKRSDGLSRLFAMGYDIYQLINKIPLMQQAPYLHHWGQTGVLKLNENSILTRSLLWGVYKKNRVISIAME
;
A
#
# COMPACT_ATOMS: atom_id res chain seq x y z
N MET A 1 6.44 59.80 16.51
CA MET A 1 7.44 60.68 15.86
C MET A 1 7.01 60.91 14.41
N HIS A 2 7.46 61.98 13.74
CA HIS A 2 6.97 62.41 12.42
C HIS A 2 7.20 61.34 11.32
N PHE A 3 6.32 61.16 10.30
CA PHE A 3 5.99 62.05 9.17
C PHE A 3 7.24 62.39 8.30
N GLN A 4 7.19 62.50 6.97
CA GLN A 4 6.04 62.92 6.13
C GLN A 4 6.12 62.58 4.61
N HIS A 5 4.99 62.89 3.93
CA HIS A 5 4.79 63.26 2.49
C HIS A 5 4.80 62.17 1.39
N PHE A 6 4.00 62.23 0.31
CA PHE A 6 2.76 63.00 -0.07
C PHE A 6 1.54 62.00 -0.10
N LYS A 7 0.22 62.27 -0.32
CA LYS A 7 -0.63 63.20 -1.13
C LYS A 7 -0.60 62.92 -2.66
N SER A 8 -1.64 63.00 -3.51
CA SER A 8 -3.11 63.24 -3.52
C SER A 8 -3.45 63.70 -4.97
N GLN A 9 -4.65 63.69 -5.60
CA GLN A 9 -6.05 63.43 -5.20
C GLN A 9 -7.00 63.36 -6.46
N ILE A 10 -8.19 62.72 -6.32
CA ILE A 10 -9.52 63.02 -6.97
C ILE A 10 -9.66 62.71 -8.51
N LEU A 11 -10.64 61.97 -9.08
CA LEU A 11 -12.14 61.91 -9.09
C LEU A 11 -12.84 63.06 -9.89
N PRO A 12 -14.15 63.01 -10.34
CA PRO A 12 -15.28 62.09 -10.07
C PRO A 12 -16.10 61.58 -11.33
N ILE A 13 -16.78 60.40 -11.32
CA ILE A 13 -18.26 60.10 -11.18
C ILE A 13 -19.19 60.12 -12.45
N LEU A 14 -19.94 59.00 -12.66
CA LEU A 14 -21.20 58.72 -13.45
C LEU A 14 -21.37 59.28 -14.90
N LEU A 15 -22.14 58.68 -15.83
CA LEU A 15 -23.51 58.10 -15.77
C LEU A 15 -23.75 57.02 -16.89
N LEU A 16 -24.94 56.40 -16.98
CA LEU A 16 -25.32 55.40 -18.01
C LEU A 16 -25.92 56.01 -19.30
N THR A 17 -25.73 55.33 -20.44
CA THR A 17 -26.81 55.06 -21.43
C THR A 17 -26.48 53.86 -22.34
N PHE A 18 -27.52 53.23 -22.90
CA PHE A 18 -27.43 52.23 -24.00
C PHE A 18 -27.15 52.92 -25.35
N LEU A 19 -26.56 52.21 -26.33
CA LEU A 19 -27.27 51.83 -27.57
C LEU A 19 -26.45 50.95 -28.55
N ALA A 20 -27.20 50.16 -29.32
CA ALA A 20 -26.91 49.53 -30.62
C ALA A 20 -25.44 49.28 -31.04
N SER A 21 -25.02 48.01 -30.95
CA SER A 21 -23.96 47.46 -31.83
C SER A 21 -24.53 47.19 -33.22
N CYS A 22 -23.79 47.49 -34.29
CA CYS A 22 -24.09 46.97 -35.62
C CYS A 22 -22.86 46.88 -36.53
N SER A 23 -22.77 45.77 -37.27
CA SER A 23 -21.92 45.53 -38.45
C SER A 23 -20.39 45.68 -38.32
N THR A 24 -19.73 44.54 -38.17
CA THR A 24 -18.72 44.14 -39.17
C THR A 24 -18.67 42.60 -39.25
N LYS A 25 -18.80 42.03 -40.45
CA LYS A 25 -18.77 40.57 -40.62
C LYS A 25 -17.33 40.09 -40.63
N GLN A 26 -16.92 39.33 -39.62
CA GLN A 26 -15.83 38.38 -39.80
C GLN A 26 -16.33 37.17 -40.61
N VAL A 27 -15.46 36.66 -41.48
CA VAL A 27 -15.66 35.38 -42.16
C VAL A 27 -15.64 34.26 -41.10
N PRO A 28 -16.48 33.23 -41.17
CA PRO A 28 -16.35 32.08 -40.28
C PRO A 28 -15.02 31.38 -40.53
N ASP A 29 -14.17 31.29 -39.50
CA ASP A 29 -12.99 30.43 -39.54
C ASP A 29 -13.39 28.97 -39.81
N ALA A 30 -12.47 28.21 -40.42
CA ALA A 30 -12.71 26.83 -40.79
C ALA A 30 -13.15 26.00 -39.58
N LYS A 31 -14.18 25.17 -39.76
CA LYS A 31 -14.70 24.29 -38.70
C LYS A 31 -13.58 23.37 -38.20
N THR A 32 -13.08 23.61 -36.99
CA THR A 32 -12.36 22.60 -36.22
C THR A 32 -13.28 21.39 -36.10
N GLN A 33 -12.93 20.27 -36.73
CA GLN A 33 -13.71 19.03 -36.59
C GLN A 33 -13.58 18.54 -35.15
N THR A 34 -14.68 18.61 -34.39
CA THR A 34 -14.78 17.95 -33.09
C THR A 34 -14.55 16.46 -33.29
N GLN A 35 -13.47 15.95 -32.71
CA GLN A 35 -13.13 14.53 -32.80
C GLN A 35 -14.19 13.70 -32.07
N ALA A 36 -14.76 12.71 -32.75
CA ALA A 36 -15.84 11.91 -32.21
C ALA A 36 -15.31 10.82 -31.26
N LEU A 37 -16.02 10.62 -30.15
CA LEU A 37 -15.91 9.44 -29.31
C LEU A 37 -16.53 8.25 -30.07
N THR A 38 -15.86 7.09 -30.07
CA THR A 38 -16.45 5.83 -30.60
C THR A 38 -16.78 4.90 -29.43
N GLU A 39 -18.07 4.78 -29.13
CA GLU A 39 -18.63 3.81 -28.18
C GLU A 39 -18.96 2.51 -28.92
N ILE A 40 -19.20 1.41 -28.20
CA ILE A 40 -19.96 0.28 -28.75
C ILE A 40 -21.41 0.77 -28.88
N GLU A 41 -21.80 1.20 -30.08
CA GLU A 41 -23.18 1.64 -30.33
C GLU A 41 -24.13 0.45 -30.27
N GLU A 42 -25.20 0.59 -29.48
CA GLU A 42 -26.30 -0.35 -29.44
C GLU A 42 -26.99 -0.46 -30.80
N VAL A 43 -27.28 -1.70 -31.23
CA VAL A 43 -28.13 -1.95 -32.39
C VAL A 43 -29.54 -1.50 -32.04
N THR A 44 -29.99 -0.37 -32.59
CA THR A 44 -31.34 0.16 -32.33
C THR A 44 -32.43 -0.84 -32.76
N ASP A 45 -33.60 -0.86 -32.10
CA ASP A 45 -34.69 -1.80 -32.36
C ASP A 45 -35.20 -1.88 -33.83
N ASN A 46 -34.87 -0.88 -34.66
CA ASN A 46 -35.24 -0.84 -36.08
C ASN A 46 -34.13 -1.33 -37.04
N ALA A 47 -32.95 -1.69 -36.53
CA ALA A 47 -31.78 -2.06 -37.33
C ALA A 47 -31.77 -3.56 -37.71
N GLY A 48 -32.78 -3.98 -38.48
CA GLY A 48 -32.80 -5.25 -39.19
C GLY A 48 -33.65 -6.36 -38.55
N ALA A 49 -34.54 -6.96 -39.34
CA ALA A 49 -35.29 -8.16 -38.96
C ALA A 49 -34.48 -9.47 -39.17
N LEU A 50 -33.16 -9.40 -39.00
CA LEU A 50 -32.20 -10.46 -39.32
C LEU A 50 -31.44 -10.91 -38.06
N SER A 51 -31.24 -12.21 -37.90
CA SER A 51 -30.36 -12.75 -36.87
C SER A 51 -28.89 -12.53 -37.20
N ALA A 52 -28.01 -12.70 -36.21
CA ALA A 52 -26.56 -12.61 -36.40
C ALA A 52 -26.05 -13.60 -37.46
N GLU A 53 -26.58 -14.82 -37.50
CA GLU A 53 -26.33 -15.79 -38.57
C GLU A 53 -26.80 -15.28 -39.95
N GLN A 54 -27.94 -14.61 -40.06
CA GLN A 54 -28.41 -14.05 -41.33
C GLN A 54 -27.55 -12.88 -41.81
N HIS A 55 -27.05 -12.03 -40.90
CA HIS A 55 -26.05 -11.00 -41.22
C HIS A 55 -24.73 -11.62 -41.73
N ILE A 56 -24.29 -12.76 -41.17
CA ILE A 56 -23.14 -13.51 -41.70
C ILE A 56 -23.40 -14.06 -43.11
N GLU A 57 -24.59 -14.61 -43.38
CA GLU A 57 -24.91 -15.09 -44.74
C GLU A 57 -24.99 -13.94 -45.75
N LEU A 58 -25.54 -12.78 -45.35
CA LEU A 58 -25.57 -11.57 -46.16
C LEU A 58 -24.15 -11.08 -46.48
N ALA A 59 -23.25 -11.02 -45.48
CA ALA A 59 -21.85 -10.60 -45.65
C ALA A 59 -21.10 -11.40 -46.73
N LYS A 60 -21.42 -12.68 -46.95
CA LYS A 60 -20.79 -13.52 -47.99
C LYS A 60 -21.14 -13.10 -49.43
N THR A 61 -22.19 -12.29 -49.60
CA THR A 61 -22.69 -11.84 -50.92
C THR A 61 -22.20 -10.45 -51.31
N LEU A 62 -21.50 -9.76 -50.41
CA LEU A 62 -21.10 -8.36 -50.52
C LEU A 62 -19.61 -8.20 -50.85
N ASP A 63 -19.21 -6.97 -51.20
CA ASP A 63 -17.80 -6.58 -51.23
C ASP A 63 -17.22 -6.49 -49.80
N THR A 64 -15.89 -6.42 -49.69
CA THR A 64 -15.17 -6.43 -48.40
C THR A 64 -15.64 -5.35 -47.43
N ASN A 65 -15.97 -4.15 -47.91
CA ASN A 65 -16.29 -3.01 -47.04
C ASN A 65 -17.71 -3.18 -46.49
N ALA A 66 -18.68 -3.48 -47.36
CA ALA A 66 -20.05 -3.77 -46.94
C ALA A 66 -20.14 -5.04 -46.07
N ALA A 67 -19.33 -6.07 -46.37
CA ALA A 67 -19.21 -7.27 -45.54
C ALA A 67 -18.67 -6.98 -44.13
N VAL A 68 -17.70 -6.07 -43.96
CA VAL A 68 -17.20 -5.67 -42.63
C VAL A 68 -18.31 -5.04 -41.78
N GLY A 69 -19.18 -4.21 -42.38
CA GLY A 69 -20.34 -3.64 -41.69
C GLY A 69 -21.32 -4.71 -41.18
N GLU A 70 -21.72 -5.65 -42.05
CA GLU A 70 -22.61 -6.75 -41.69
C GLU A 70 -22.00 -7.69 -40.62
N LEU A 71 -20.69 -7.98 -40.73
CA LEU A 71 -19.96 -8.79 -39.74
C LEU A 71 -19.85 -8.08 -38.38
N LEU A 72 -19.72 -6.76 -38.35
CA LEU A 72 -19.77 -5.95 -37.13
C LEU A 72 -21.17 -5.99 -36.48
N ILE A 73 -22.25 -5.90 -37.27
CA ILE A 73 -23.63 -6.05 -36.75
C ILE A 73 -23.83 -7.45 -36.16
N ALA A 74 -23.45 -8.51 -36.87
CA ALA A 74 -23.48 -9.88 -36.35
C ALA A 74 -22.64 -10.04 -35.06
N THR A 75 -21.48 -9.39 -34.99
CA THR A 75 -20.60 -9.41 -33.81
C THR A 75 -21.26 -8.72 -32.60
N LYS A 76 -21.94 -7.57 -32.81
CA LYS A 76 -22.74 -6.90 -31.78
C LYS A 76 -23.89 -7.77 -31.29
N LEU A 77 -24.64 -8.38 -32.22
CA LEU A 77 -25.80 -9.23 -31.90
C LEU A 77 -25.41 -10.46 -31.07
N PHE A 78 -24.31 -11.16 -31.41
CA PHE A 78 -23.83 -12.27 -30.57
C PHE A 78 -23.39 -11.82 -29.18
N TYR A 79 -22.76 -10.64 -29.06
CA TYR A 79 -22.38 -10.09 -27.76
C TYR A 79 -23.62 -9.73 -26.91
N GLN A 80 -24.66 -9.16 -27.51
CA GLN A 80 -25.94 -8.87 -26.85
C GLN A 80 -26.73 -10.13 -26.46
N GLN A 81 -26.53 -11.25 -27.18
CA GLN A 81 -27.13 -12.56 -26.88
C GLN A 81 -26.31 -13.40 -25.87
N GLU A 82 -25.30 -12.80 -25.23
CA GLU A 82 -24.35 -13.45 -24.31
C GLU A 82 -23.52 -14.60 -24.93
N ASP A 83 -23.55 -14.78 -26.26
CA ASP A 83 -22.65 -15.68 -27.00
C ASP A 83 -21.29 -15.02 -27.22
N TYR A 84 -20.61 -14.76 -26.11
CA TYR A 84 -19.27 -14.17 -26.08
C TYR A 84 -18.24 -15.02 -26.84
N SER A 85 -18.49 -16.32 -27.04
CA SER A 85 -17.62 -17.20 -27.83
C SER A 85 -17.72 -16.92 -29.32
N LYS A 86 -18.93 -16.82 -29.90
CA LYS A 86 -19.10 -16.39 -31.29
C LYS A 86 -18.68 -14.93 -31.48
N ALA A 87 -19.03 -14.03 -30.55
CA ALA A 87 -18.67 -12.61 -30.64
C ALA A 87 -17.13 -12.41 -30.66
N LEU A 88 -16.40 -13.08 -29.77
CA LEU A 88 -14.93 -13.09 -29.76
C LEU A 88 -14.36 -13.65 -31.07
N TRP A 89 -14.87 -14.79 -31.54
CA TRP A 89 -14.39 -15.42 -32.77
C TRP A 89 -14.63 -14.53 -33.99
N LEU A 90 -15.83 -13.95 -34.13
CA LEU A 90 -16.21 -13.14 -35.29
C LEU A 90 -15.45 -11.81 -35.33
N ALA A 91 -15.26 -11.17 -34.16
CA ALA A 91 -14.40 -9.99 -34.05
C ALA A 91 -12.96 -10.30 -34.48
N ASP A 92 -12.40 -11.43 -34.03
CA ASP A 92 -11.05 -11.87 -34.38
C ASP A 92 -10.87 -12.20 -35.88
N LYS A 93 -11.93 -12.65 -36.58
CA LYS A 93 -11.89 -12.87 -38.05
C LYS A 93 -12.20 -11.63 -38.87
N THR A 94 -12.89 -10.65 -38.31
CA THR A 94 -13.24 -9.40 -39.03
C THR A 94 -12.13 -8.36 -38.94
N LEU A 95 -11.43 -8.25 -37.80
CA LEU A 95 -10.34 -7.28 -37.61
C LEU A 95 -9.23 -7.31 -38.70
N PRO A 96 -8.73 -8.47 -39.16
CA PRO A 96 -7.71 -8.53 -40.22
C PRO A 96 -8.18 -8.13 -41.62
N LEU A 97 -9.49 -7.87 -41.80
CA LEU A 97 -10.05 -7.36 -43.06
C LEU A 97 -9.90 -5.83 -43.16
N ILE A 98 -9.92 -5.13 -42.01
CA ILE A 98 -9.82 -3.67 -41.93
C ILE A 98 -8.37 -3.19 -42.12
N ASP A 99 -7.37 -3.94 -41.65
CA ASP A 99 -5.96 -3.52 -41.55
C ASP A 99 -5.18 -3.50 -42.90
N LYS A 100 -5.84 -3.18 -44.02
CA LYS A 100 -5.25 -3.22 -45.38
C LYS A 100 -5.58 -2.01 -46.25
N ASN A 101 -4.85 -0.91 -46.06
CA ASN A 101 -4.52 0.13 -47.06
C ASN A 101 -5.63 0.80 -47.91
N ILE A 102 -6.92 0.54 -47.67
CA ILE A 102 -8.01 0.93 -48.59
C ILE A 102 -9.06 1.84 -47.92
N ILE A 103 -9.22 1.77 -46.60
CA ILE A 103 -10.36 2.37 -45.88
C ILE A 103 -9.92 3.08 -44.59
N ASN A 104 -10.76 3.99 -44.08
CA ASN A 104 -10.50 4.81 -42.89
C ASN A 104 -11.45 4.41 -41.74
N ASP A 105 -11.67 3.10 -41.61
CA ASP A 105 -12.71 2.46 -40.79
C ASP A 105 -12.27 2.34 -39.33
N ASN A 106 -11.84 3.49 -38.80
CA ASN A 106 -11.31 3.64 -37.45
C ASN A 106 -12.40 3.37 -36.40
N HIS A 107 -13.66 3.60 -36.75
CA HIS A 107 -14.82 3.41 -35.87
C HIS A 107 -15.12 1.92 -35.69
N GLU A 108 -15.21 1.20 -36.80
CA GLU A 108 -15.45 -0.24 -36.93
C GLU A 108 -14.34 -1.02 -36.21
N LYS A 109 -13.07 -0.63 -36.42
CA LYS A 109 -11.92 -1.23 -35.74
C LYS A 109 -11.99 -1.02 -34.22
N VAL A 110 -12.33 0.18 -33.75
CA VAL A 110 -12.49 0.45 -32.30
C VAL A 110 -13.63 -0.40 -31.72
N GLN A 111 -14.81 -0.44 -32.37
CA GLN A 111 -15.94 -1.24 -31.89
C GLN A 111 -15.61 -2.74 -31.84
N LEU A 112 -14.99 -3.31 -32.88
CA LEU A 112 -14.59 -4.72 -32.89
C LEU A 112 -13.56 -5.04 -31.81
N VAL A 113 -12.55 -4.18 -31.57
CA VAL A 113 -11.57 -4.42 -30.50
C VAL A 113 -12.23 -4.28 -29.12
N LEU A 114 -13.17 -3.37 -28.91
CA LEU A 114 -13.92 -3.25 -27.65
C LEU A 114 -14.82 -4.48 -27.39
N ILE A 115 -15.54 -4.98 -28.41
CA ILE A 115 -16.35 -6.21 -28.27
C ILE A 115 -15.45 -7.42 -28.03
N LYS A 116 -14.30 -7.52 -28.73
CA LYS A 116 -13.29 -8.57 -28.51
C LYS A 116 -12.74 -8.53 -27.08
N ALA A 117 -12.32 -7.35 -26.61
CA ALA A 117 -11.79 -7.15 -25.26
C ALA A 117 -12.83 -7.44 -24.18
N SER A 118 -14.10 -7.06 -24.39
CA SER A 118 -15.19 -7.34 -23.45
C SER A 118 -15.55 -8.84 -23.41
N SER A 119 -15.67 -9.48 -24.57
CA SER A 119 -15.93 -10.92 -24.68
C SER A 119 -14.84 -11.75 -23.98
N LEU A 120 -13.57 -11.34 -24.09
CA LEU A 120 -12.46 -11.94 -23.35
C LEU A 120 -12.67 -11.84 -21.83
N GLN A 121 -13.13 -10.71 -21.29
CA GLN A 121 -13.38 -10.58 -19.84
C GLN A 121 -14.55 -11.44 -19.36
N GLN A 122 -15.65 -11.51 -20.12
CA GLN A 122 -16.80 -12.37 -19.78
C GLN A 122 -16.41 -13.86 -19.79
N LEU A 123 -15.42 -14.24 -20.59
CA LEU A 123 -14.83 -15.59 -20.65
C LEU A 123 -13.65 -15.78 -19.66
N GLY A 124 -13.32 -14.78 -18.83
CA GLY A 124 -12.27 -14.83 -17.80
C GLY A 124 -10.83 -14.51 -18.26
N TYR A 125 -10.63 -14.19 -19.54
CA TYR A 125 -9.34 -13.89 -20.16
C TYR A 125 -8.94 -12.41 -20.00
N TYR A 126 -8.77 -11.96 -18.75
CA TYR A 126 -8.48 -10.57 -18.41
C TYR A 126 -7.13 -10.06 -18.92
N ALA A 127 -6.09 -10.91 -18.95
CA ALA A 127 -4.76 -10.52 -19.42
C ALA A 127 -4.72 -10.33 -20.95
N GLU A 128 -5.41 -11.21 -21.67
CA GLU A 128 -5.64 -11.12 -23.11
C GLU A 128 -6.48 -9.88 -23.45
N SER A 129 -7.52 -9.59 -22.65
CA SER A 129 -8.31 -8.36 -22.76
C SER A 129 -7.45 -7.11 -22.58
N HIS A 130 -6.62 -7.05 -21.53
CA HIS A 130 -5.68 -5.96 -21.29
C HIS A 130 -4.72 -5.74 -22.47
N LEU A 131 -4.21 -6.82 -23.08
CA LEU A 131 -3.39 -6.73 -24.27
C LEU A 131 -4.14 -6.10 -25.47
N GLN A 132 -5.41 -6.46 -25.69
CA GLN A 132 -6.23 -5.82 -26.73
C GLN A 132 -6.51 -4.34 -26.42
N LEU A 133 -6.73 -3.98 -25.16
CA LEU A 133 -6.96 -2.59 -24.73
C LEU A 133 -5.70 -1.72 -24.89
N ASN A 134 -4.52 -2.25 -24.58
CA ASN A 134 -3.25 -1.53 -24.77
C ASN A 134 -2.91 -1.33 -26.25
N GLN A 135 -3.25 -2.31 -27.11
CA GLN A 135 -3.14 -2.17 -28.56
C GLN A 135 -4.12 -1.13 -29.11
N LEU A 136 -5.34 -1.08 -28.56
CA LEU A 136 -6.34 -0.06 -28.91
C LEU A 136 -5.92 1.35 -28.49
N GLU A 137 -5.28 1.50 -27.31
CA GLU A 137 -4.78 2.80 -26.83
C GLU A 137 -3.68 3.37 -27.73
N GLN A 138 -2.72 2.52 -28.15
CA GLN A 138 -1.67 2.89 -29.10
C GLN A 138 -2.26 3.33 -30.45
N TYR A 139 -3.14 2.50 -31.02
CA TYR A 139 -3.82 2.82 -32.28
C TYR A 139 -4.69 4.09 -32.19
N ALA A 140 -5.38 4.31 -31.07
CA ALA A 140 -6.16 5.51 -30.82
C ALA A 140 -5.28 6.77 -30.70
N ALA A 141 -4.12 6.68 -30.04
CA ALA A 141 -3.16 7.78 -29.95
C ALA A 141 -2.59 8.16 -31.32
N GLU A 142 -2.19 7.17 -32.13
CA GLU A 142 -1.67 7.37 -33.50
C GLU A 142 -2.71 8.05 -34.42
N ASN A 143 -3.98 7.61 -34.34
CA ASN A 143 -5.07 8.10 -35.20
C ASN A 143 -5.86 9.26 -34.57
N ARG A 144 -5.45 9.75 -33.39
CA ARG A 144 -6.10 10.82 -32.61
C ARG A 144 -7.59 10.57 -32.30
N ILE A 145 -7.92 9.33 -31.95
CA ILE A 145 -9.26 8.89 -31.56
C ILE A 145 -9.44 9.13 -30.05
N LEU A 146 -10.63 9.60 -29.63
CA LEU A 146 -10.97 9.73 -28.21
C LEU A 146 -11.57 8.41 -27.68
N LEU A 147 -10.99 7.90 -26.60
CA LEU A 147 -11.39 6.65 -25.93
C LEU A 147 -12.61 6.87 -25.01
N THR A 148 -13.52 5.90 -24.99
CA THR A 148 -14.86 6.01 -24.38
C THR A 148 -14.96 5.44 -22.97
N ALA A 149 -16.09 5.69 -22.30
CA ALA A 149 -16.37 5.16 -20.97
C ALA A 149 -16.26 3.62 -20.96
N THR A 150 -16.75 2.97 -22.03
CA THR A 150 -16.63 1.51 -22.19
C THR A 150 -15.17 1.04 -22.28
N TYR A 151 -14.27 1.76 -22.95
CA TYR A 151 -12.82 1.44 -22.94
C TYR A 151 -12.26 1.48 -21.51
N TYR A 152 -12.43 2.60 -20.81
CA TYR A 152 -11.84 2.78 -19.48
C TYR A 152 -12.45 1.86 -18.41
N ARG A 153 -13.73 1.52 -18.54
CA ARG A 153 -14.42 0.51 -17.72
C ARG A 153 -13.78 -0.88 -17.85
N LEU A 154 -13.50 -1.32 -19.09
CA LEU A 154 -12.82 -2.59 -19.35
C LEU A 154 -11.37 -2.57 -18.84
N LEU A 155 -10.65 -1.45 -19.03
CA LEU A 155 -9.28 -1.27 -18.54
C LEU A 155 -9.20 -1.30 -17.00
N SER A 156 -10.16 -0.65 -16.34
CA SER A 156 -10.33 -0.66 -14.88
C SER A 156 -10.54 -2.08 -14.34
N ALA A 157 -11.42 -2.87 -14.98
CA ALA A 157 -11.67 -4.26 -14.61
C ALA A 157 -10.43 -5.16 -14.81
N ALA A 158 -9.69 -4.99 -15.91
CA ALA A 158 -8.45 -5.73 -16.13
C ALA A 158 -7.38 -5.43 -15.06
N PHE A 159 -7.14 -4.15 -14.75
CA PHE A 159 -6.21 -3.75 -13.70
C PHE A 159 -6.65 -4.20 -12.29
N HIS A 160 -7.95 -4.37 -12.05
CA HIS A 160 -8.45 -4.93 -10.78
C HIS A 160 -7.97 -6.38 -10.59
N GLU A 161 -8.15 -7.25 -11.59
CA GLU A 161 -7.76 -8.66 -11.49
C GLU A 161 -6.25 -8.89 -11.44
N GLU A 162 -5.48 -8.07 -12.17
CA GLU A 162 -4.01 -8.02 -12.04
C GLU A 162 -3.54 -7.51 -10.67
N LYS A 163 -4.43 -6.94 -9.87
CA LYS A 163 -4.17 -6.30 -8.56
C LYS A 163 -3.27 -5.08 -8.69
N GLN A 164 -3.59 -4.22 -9.65
CA GLN A 164 -3.02 -2.90 -9.91
C GLN A 164 -4.00 -1.77 -9.51
N PRO A 165 -4.29 -1.56 -8.20
CA PRO A 165 -5.39 -0.69 -7.77
C PRO A 165 -5.17 0.82 -8.05
N ILE A 166 -3.93 1.26 -8.31
CA ILE A 166 -3.65 2.63 -8.77
C ILE A 166 -4.16 2.78 -10.21
N SER A 167 -3.72 1.89 -11.11
CA SER A 167 -4.07 1.86 -12.52
C SER A 167 -5.57 1.67 -12.74
N ALA A 168 -6.21 0.78 -11.96
CA ALA A 168 -7.66 0.58 -11.99
C ALA A 168 -8.44 1.85 -11.61
N LEU A 169 -8.07 2.52 -10.51
CA LEU A 169 -8.70 3.76 -10.08
C LEU A 169 -8.40 4.93 -11.04
N ASN A 170 -7.21 4.96 -11.65
CA ASN A 170 -6.88 5.91 -12.70
C ASN A 170 -7.84 5.75 -13.89
N ALA A 171 -7.99 4.53 -14.41
CA ALA A 171 -8.95 4.22 -15.47
C ALA A 171 -10.40 4.57 -15.06
N GLN A 172 -10.82 4.28 -13.84
CA GLN A 172 -12.16 4.65 -13.34
C GLN A 172 -12.40 6.17 -13.27
N LEU A 173 -11.37 6.98 -12.99
CA LEU A 173 -11.46 8.43 -13.04
C LEU A 173 -11.62 8.93 -14.49
N PHE A 174 -10.90 8.32 -15.45
CA PHE A 174 -11.10 8.58 -16.87
C PHE A 174 -12.50 8.16 -17.35
N GLU A 175 -12.97 6.95 -17.01
CA GLU A 175 -14.33 6.44 -17.29
C GLU A 175 -15.39 7.47 -16.90
N PHE A 176 -15.36 7.94 -15.64
CA PHE A 176 -16.31 8.92 -15.13
C PHE A 176 -16.24 10.25 -15.90
N SER A 177 -15.04 10.70 -16.26
CA SER A 177 -14.83 11.99 -16.95
C SER A 177 -15.35 12.02 -18.40
N VAL A 178 -15.36 10.87 -19.09
CA VAL A 178 -15.91 10.74 -20.46
C VAL A 178 -17.35 10.23 -20.47
N THR A 179 -17.88 9.79 -19.32
CA THR A 179 -19.31 9.46 -19.15
C THR A 179 -20.14 10.75 -19.22
N PRO A 180 -21.18 10.83 -20.09
CA PRO A 180 -22.06 12.00 -20.19
C PRO A 180 -22.69 12.41 -18.84
N ALA A 181 -22.74 13.71 -18.57
CA ALA A 181 -23.17 14.23 -17.25
C ALA A 181 -24.63 13.89 -16.87
N ASN A 182 -25.47 13.51 -17.84
CA ASN A 182 -26.84 13.03 -17.62
C ASN A 182 -26.92 11.52 -17.31
N THR A 183 -25.85 10.75 -17.54
CA THR A 183 -25.77 9.31 -17.22
C THR A 183 -24.83 9.01 -16.04
N GLN A 184 -24.00 9.97 -15.63
CA GLN A 184 -23.16 9.88 -14.42
C GLN A 184 -23.98 9.57 -13.16
N SER A 185 -23.69 8.43 -12.53
CA SER A 185 -24.43 7.94 -11.37
C SER A 185 -23.77 8.29 -10.03
N GLN A 186 -24.58 8.47 -8.98
CA GLN A 186 -24.06 8.58 -7.60
C GLN A 186 -23.31 7.30 -7.16
N GLN A 187 -23.62 6.15 -7.76
CA GLN A 187 -22.92 4.88 -7.50
C GLN A 187 -21.48 4.92 -8.02
N GLN A 188 -21.21 5.43 -9.23
CA GLN A 188 -19.84 5.63 -9.72
C GLN A 188 -19.05 6.59 -8.81
N ILE A 189 -19.66 7.71 -8.39
CA ILE A 189 -19.06 8.66 -7.43
C ILE A 189 -18.71 7.95 -6.10
N THR A 190 -19.58 7.06 -5.63
CA THR A 190 -19.36 6.27 -4.39
C THR A 190 -18.27 5.21 -4.58
N ASN A 191 -18.19 4.57 -5.75
CA ASN A 191 -17.17 3.57 -6.07
C ASN A 191 -15.77 4.20 -6.19
N ILE A 192 -15.65 5.36 -6.83
CA ILE A 192 -14.40 6.15 -6.87
C ILE A 192 -13.96 6.51 -5.46
N TRP A 193 -14.88 6.96 -4.60
CA TRP A 193 -14.58 7.22 -3.19
C TRP A 193 -14.12 5.96 -2.45
N ASN A 194 -14.82 4.83 -2.63
CA ASN A 194 -14.47 3.56 -2.00
C ASN A 194 -13.05 3.11 -2.39
N ASN A 195 -12.68 3.26 -3.66
CA ASN A 195 -11.33 2.94 -4.15
C ASN A 195 -10.26 3.93 -3.64
N LEU A 196 -10.56 5.24 -3.57
CA LEU A 196 -9.66 6.22 -2.95
C LEU A 196 -9.38 5.89 -1.47
N GLN A 197 -10.40 5.44 -0.73
CA GLN A 197 -10.22 5.01 0.66
C GLN A 197 -9.62 3.59 0.81
N THR A 198 -9.24 2.87 -0.25
CA THR A 198 -8.44 1.62 -0.12
C THR A 198 -6.93 1.88 -0.28
N LEU A 199 -6.52 2.87 -1.08
CA LEU A 199 -5.10 3.22 -1.33
C LEU A 199 -4.34 3.76 -0.09
N SER A 200 -3.07 3.36 0.06
CA SER A 200 -2.13 3.93 1.04
C SER A 200 -1.70 5.36 0.70
N GLN A 201 -0.98 6.05 1.60
CA GLN A 201 -0.46 7.39 1.28
C GLN A 201 0.53 7.38 0.12
N TRP A 202 1.39 6.36 0.01
CA TRP A 202 2.33 6.28 -1.12
C TRP A 202 1.60 5.97 -2.43
N GLN A 203 0.53 5.16 -2.40
CA GLN A 203 -0.29 4.88 -3.58
C GLN A 203 -1.09 6.11 -4.04
N LEU A 204 -1.64 6.89 -3.10
CA LEU A 204 -2.31 8.18 -3.40
C LEU A 204 -1.32 9.21 -3.99
N ASN A 205 -0.07 9.23 -3.52
CA ASN A 205 0.97 10.06 -4.12
C ASN A 205 1.30 9.62 -5.56
N LEU A 206 1.34 8.31 -5.83
CA LEU A 206 1.57 7.81 -7.20
C LEU A 206 0.40 8.15 -8.14
N LEU A 207 -0.85 7.99 -7.69
CA LEU A 207 -2.06 8.36 -8.45
C LEU A 207 -2.11 9.85 -8.81
N ALA A 208 -1.51 10.72 -7.98
CA ALA A 208 -1.40 12.15 -8.25
C ALA A 208 -0.54 12.48 -9.49
N LEU A 209 0.33 11.57 -9.91
CA LEU A 209 1.25 11.74 -11.05
C LEU A 209 0.59 11.35 -12.39
N ASP A 210 -0.41 10.45 -12.38
CA ASP A 210 -1.16 10.04 -13.58
C ASP A 210 -2.10 11.13 -14.13
N LYS A 211 -2.44 12.13 -13.29
CA LYS A 211 -3.16 13.36 -13.68
C LYS A 211 -4.53 13.13 -14.36
N ALA A 212 -5.22 12.03 -14.03
CA ALA A 212 -6.61 11.81 -14.49
C ALA A 212 -7.51 13.04 -14.24
N PRO A 213 -8.56 13.26 -15.06
CA PRO A 213 -9.49 14.37 -14.87
C PRO A 213 -10.09 14.39 -13.47
N ASP A 214 -10.29 15.61 -12.92
CA ASP A 214 -10.74 15.88 -11.55
C ASP A 214 -9.94 15.25 -10.39
N SER A 215 -8.92 14.42 -10.65
CA SER A 215 -8.08 13.75 -9.62
C SER A 215 -7.59 14.70 -8.52
N LYS A 216 -7.24 15.95 -8.85
CA LYS A 216 -6.79 16.98 -7.89
C LYS A 216 -7.85 17.35 -6.85
N GLY A 217 -9.13 17.32 -7.19
CA GLY A 217 -10.23 17.54 -6.24
C GLY A 217 -10.44 16.32 -5.36
N TRP A 218 -10.53 15.14 -5.97
CA TRP A 218 -10.63 13.84 -5.30
C TRP A 218 -9.50 13.57 -4.29
N LEU A 219 -8.24 13.73 -4.71
CA LEU A 219 -7.06 13.53 -3.86
C LEU A 219 -7.00 14.53 -2.71
N MET A 220 -7.41 15.79 -2.94
CA MET A 220 -7.48 16.79 -1.86
C MET A 220 -8.61 16.46 -0.87
N LEU A 221 -9.78 15.99 -1.32
CA LEU A 221 -10.86 15.54 -0.44
C LEU A 221 -10.42 14.33 0.40
N THR A 222 -9.75 13.37 -0.25
CA THR A 222 -9.20 12.17 0.39
C THR A 222 -8.18 12.57 1.47
N ASN A 223 -7.20 13.42 1.15
CA ASN A 223 -6.22 13.89 2.14
C ASN A 223 -6.88 14.54 3.37
N LEU A 224 -7.91 15.38 3.17
CA LEU A 224 -8.67 15.98 4.26
C LEU A 224 -9.40 14.94 5.11
N ALA A 225 -10.07 13.96 4.50
CA ALA A 225 -10.76 12.90 5.22
C ALA A 225 -9.78 12.05 6.04
N ASN A 226 -8.69 11.62 5.40
CA ASN A 226 -7.65 10.80 6.01
C ASN A 226 -7.02 11.47 7.24
N LYS A 227 -6.85 12.80 7.19
CA LYS A 227 -6.23 13.61 8.25
C LYS A 227 -7.20 14.07 9.34
N PHE A 228 -8.38 14.56 8.97
CA PHE A 228 -9.28 15.28 9.87
C PHE A 228 -10.57 14.54 10.23
N GLY A 229 -10.89 13.41 9.59
CA GLY A 229 -12.15 12.68 9.87
C GLY A 229 -12.31 12.16 11.31
N GLY A 230 -11.20 12.08 12.07
CA GLY A 230 -11.22 11.82 13.52
C GLY A 230 -11.68 13.00 14.38
N ASN A 231 -11.91 14.18 13.80
CA ASN A 231 -12.33 15.40 14.48
C ASN A 231 -13.37 16.12 13.63
N GLN A 232 -14.67 15.95 13.96
CA GLN A 232 -15.76 16.45 13.13
C GLN A 232 -15.74 17.98 12.95
N ALA A 233 -15.21 18.75 13.90
CA ALA A 233 -15.11 20.21 13.78
C ALA A 233 -14.07 20.62 12.75
N GLN A 234 -12.86 20.03 12.80
CA GLN A 234 -11.80 20.24 11.80
C GLN A 234 -12.24 19.73 10.41
N MET A 235 -12.91 18.57 10.37
CA MET A 235 -13.50 18.00 9.16
C MET A 235 -14.49 18.97 8.50
N LYS A 236 -15.50 19.46 9.23
CA LYS A 236 -16.49 20.44 8.73
C LYS A 236 -15.83 21.73 8.24
N TYR A 237 -14.86 22.26 9.00
CA TYR A 237 -14.09 23.45 8.61
C TYR A 237 -13.38 23.25 7.27
N HIS A 238 -12.54 22.22 7.14
CA HIS A 238 -11.76 21.98 5.93
C HIS A 238 -12.61 21.57 4.72
N LEU A 239 -13.68 20.79 4.91
CA LEU A 239 -14.64 20.48 3.84
C LEU A 239 -15.28 21.78 3.30
N SER A 240 -15.65 22.74 4.15
CA SER A 240 -16.22 24.02 3.68
C SER A 240 -15.26 24.82 2.79
N ILE A 241 -13.94 24.69 2.99
CA ILE A 241 -12.91 25.32 2.16
C ILE A 241 -12.75 24.56 0.85
N TRP A 242 -12.74 23.22 0.89
CA TRP A 242 -12.67 22.36 -0.29
C TRP A 242 -13.88 22.60 -1.22
N GLN A 243 -15.10 22.63 -0.69
CA GLN A 243 -16.33 22.84 -1.50
C GLN A 243 -16.36 24.24 -2.14
N LYS A 244 -15.87 25.28 -1.45
CA LYS A 244 -15.74 26.63 -2.03
C LYS A 244 -14.76 26.69 -3.20
N LYS A 245 -13.73 25.84 -3.21
CA LYS A 245 -12.71 25.72 -4.25
C LYS A 245 -13.15 24.82 -5.41
N PHE A 246 -13.86 23.74 -5.13
CA PHE A 246 -14.27 22.70 -6.09
C PHE A 246 -15.80 22.68 -6.28
N LYS A 247 -16.40 23.84 -6.59
CA LYS A 247 -17.86 24.06 -6.56
C LYS A 247 -18.69 23.10 -7.43
N LEU A 248 -18.17 22.69 -8.59
CA LEU A 248 -18.86 21.84 -9.56
C LEU A 248 -18.37 20.38 -9.54
N HIS A 249 -17.44 20.03 -8.66
CA HIS A 249 -16.77 18.73 -8.66
C HIS A 249 -17.71 17.62 -8.13
N PRO A 250 -17.75 16.42 -8.76
CA PRO A 250 -18.71 15.35 -8.43
C PRO A 250 -18.66 14.91 -6.96
N ALA A 251 -17.45 14.88 -6.37
CA ALA A 251 -17.26 14.53 -4.96
C ALA A 251 -17.89 15.49 -3.93
N ASN A 252 -18.62 16.53 -4.33
CA ASN A 252 -19.44 17.32 -3.39
C ASN A 252 -20.51 16.47 -2.67
N VAL A 253 -20.99 15.39 -3.30
CA VAL A 253 -21.88 14.41 -2.64
C VAL A 253 -21.16 13.75 -1.46
N ILE A 254 -19.93 13.30 -1.68
CA ILE A 254 -19.07 12.68 -0.67
C ILE A 254 -18.69 13.69 0.42
N ALA A 255 -18.33 14.92 0.06
CA ALA A 255 -18.04 15.99 1.01
C ALA A 255 -19.23 16.28 1.94
N LYS A 256 -20.47 16.24 1.41
CA LYS A 256 -21.69 16.37 2.22
C LYS A 256 -21.86 15.19 3.18
N GLN A 257 -21.67 13.95 2.74
CA GLN A 257 -21.72 12.75 3.59
C GLN A 257 -20.65 12.79 4.71
N LEU A 258 -19.40 13.14 4.37
CA LEU A 258 -18.30 13.27 5.32
C LEU A 258 -18.52 14.40 6.35
N SER A 259 -19.33 15.42 6.02
CA SER A 259 -19.69 16.50 6.95
C SER A 259 -20.70 16.08 8.02
N THR A 260 -21.52 15.06 7.75
CA THR A 260 -22.56 14.57 8.66
C THR A 260 -22.16 13.28 9.37
N HIS A 261 -21.20 12.52 8.83
CA HIS A 261 -20.65 11.33 9.47
C HIS A 261 -20.10 11.64 10.87
N VAL A 262 -20.40 10.76 11.84
CA VAL A 262 -19.96 10.83 13.24
C VAL A 262 -19.35 9.48 13.59
N ILE A 263 -18.15 9.49 14.15
CA ILE A 263 -17.50 8.30 14.71
C ILE A 263 -17.28 8.48 16.21
N ALA A 264 -17.46 7.41 16.97
CA ALA A 264 -17.36 7.43 18.42
C ALA A 264 -15.97 6.92 18.87
N PRO A 265 -15.21 7.69 19.67
CA PRO A 265 -13.97 7.19 20.25
C PRO A 265 -14.26 6.11 21.30
N LYS A 266 -13.65 4.92 21.16
CA LYS A 266 -13.71 3.90 22.20
C LYS A 266 -12.88 4.38 23.41
N LYS A 267 -13.49 4.43 24.59
CA LYS A 267 -12.76 4.64 25.84
C LYS A 267 -11.99 3.38 26.19
N ILE A 268 -10.68 3.52 26.36
CA ILE A 268 -9.73 2.47 26.74
C ILE A 268 -8.97 2.97 27.96
N LYS A 269 -8.78 2.12 28.96
CA LYS A 269 -8.15 2.44 30.25
C LYS A 269 -6.98 1.53 30.59
N ASN A 270 -7.18 0.21 30.57
CA ASN A 270 -6.28 -0.74 31.19
C ASN A 270 -5.64 -1.59 30.08
N ILE A 271 -4.39 -1.30 29.75
CA ILE A 271 -3.73 -1.84 28.56
C ILE A 271 -2.69 -2.87 28.99
N ALA A 272 -2.86 -4.13 28.58
CA ALA A 272 -1.80 -5.13 28.72
C ALA A 272 -0.79 -4.98 27.57
N VAL A 273 0.51 -5.00 27.88
CA VAL A 273 1.60 -4.82 26.91
C VAL A 273 2.53 -6.03 26.96
N ILE A 274 2.29 -7.00 26.06
CA ILE A 274 2.97 -8.29 26.02
C ILE A 274 4.21 -8.21 25.11
N LEU A 275 5.39 -8.17 25.71
CA LEU A 275 6.68 -8.00 25.02
C LEU A 275 7.72 -9.01 25.51
N PRO A 276 8.76 -9.35 24.72
CA PRO A 276 9.89 -10.11 25.24
C PRO A 276 10.77 -9.20 26.11
N LEU A 277 10.53 -9.20 27.43
CA LEU A 277 11.23 -8.33 28.38
C LEU A 277 12.42 -9.04 29.07
N SER A 278 12.62 -10.32 28.77
CA SER A 278 13.80 -11.13 29.08
C SER A 278 14.24 -11.98 27.87
N GLY A 279 15.27 -12.80 28.07
CA GLY A 279 15.76 -13.74 27.06
C GLY A 279 16.42 -13.08 25.84
N LYS A 280 16.61 -13.86 24.77
CA LYS A 280 17.39 -13.49 23.57
C LYS A 280 16.85 -12.29 22.78
N GLN A 281 15.64 -11.81 23.09
CA GLN A 281 14.97 -10.69 22.40
C GLN A 281 14.66 -9.51 23.33
N GLN A 282 15.23 -9.50 24.54
CA GLN A 282 15.02 -8.45 25.56
C GLN A 282 15.27 -7.04 25.03
N SER A 283 16.32 -6.82 24.23
CA SER A 283 16.65 -5.49 23.68
C SER A 283 15.56 -4.96 22.76
N ALA A 284 14.97 -5.82 21.93
CA ALA A 284 13.85 -5.48 21.06
C ALA A 284 12.58 -5.15 21.84
N GLY A 285 12.22 -5.97 22.84
CA GLY A 285 11.07 -5.70 23.70
C GLY A 285 11.23 -4.42 24.53
N ARG A 286 12.42 -4.18 25.10
CA ARG A 286 12.73 -2.95 25.84
C ARG A 286 12.69 -1.71 24.95
N ALA A 287 13.14 -1.76 23.70
CA ALA A 287 13.05 -0.64 22.77
C ALA A 287 11.58 -0.24 22.49
N ILE A 288 10.69 -1.21 22.27
CA ILE A 288 9.25 -0.96 22.10
C ILE A 288 8.65 -0.40 23.40
N GLN A 289 8.94 -1.02 24.55
CA GLN A 289 8.49 -0.53 25.87
C GLN A 289 8.91 0.93 26.12
N GLN A 290 10.15 1.29 25.77
CA GLN A 290 10.66 2.67 25.89
C GLN A 290 9.89 3.64 24.99
N GLY A 291 9.55 3.23 23.76
CA GLY A 291 8.70 4.04 22.86
C GLY A 291 7.28 4.22 23.41
N VAL A 292 6.66 3.15 23.91
CA VAL A 292 5.33 3.18 24.53
C VAL A 292 5.32 4.15 25.72
N LEU A 293 6.30 4.05 26.62
CA LEU A 293 6.44 4.95 27.77
C LEU A 293 6.66 6.41 27.34
N ALA A 294 7.47 6.65 26.30
CA ALA A 294 7.70 7.99 25.78
C ALA A 294 6.46 8.62 25.12
N SER A 295 5.55 7.83 24.53
CA SER A 295 4.25 8.35 24.05
C SER A 295 3.14 8.34 25.12
N PHE A 296 3.29 7.55 26.18
CA PHE A 296 2.36 7.51 27.32
C PHE A 296 2.40 8.81 28.12
N ALA A 297 3.59 9.41 28.27
CA ALA A 297 3.78 10.76 28.82
C ALA A 297 3.05 11.03 30.16
N ASN A 298 2.92 9.99 31.00
CA ASN A 298 2.17 9.98 32.26
C ASN A 298 0.67 10.32 32.12
N ASP A 299 0.01 9.81 31.07
CA ASP A 299 -1.45 9.90 30.87
C ASP A 299 -2.24 9.20 32.00
N GLU A 300 -2.57 9.96 33.04
CA GLU A 300 -3.35 9.53 34.22
C GLU A 300 -4.72 8.92 33.89
N THR A 301 -5.21 9.04 32.64
CA THR A 301 -6.47 8.40 32.24
C THR A 301 -6.33 6.90 31.97
N LYS A 302 -5.09 6.36 31.92
CA LYS A 302 -4.78 4.98 31.52
C LYS A 302 -3.71 4.31 32.40
N SER A 303 -3.81 2.99 32.49
CA SER A 303 -2.88 2.10 33.19
C SER A 303 -2.19 1.17 32.20
N LEU A 304 -0.87 1.00 32.32
CA LEU A 304 -0.07 0.09 31.49
C LEU A 304 0.41 -1.11 32.31
N HIS A 305 0.02 -2.32 31.89
CA HIS A 305 0.38 -3.58 32.53
C HIS A 305 1.38 -4.33 31.64
N PHE A 306 2.68 -4.19 31.91
CA PHE A 306 3.73 -4.85 31.13
C PHE A 306 3.86 -6.33 31.50
N VAL A 307 3.83 -7.20 30.50
CA VAL A 307 3.85 -8.65 30.65
C VAL A 307 4.99 -9.24 29.82
N ASP A 308 5.86 -10.04 30.44
CA ASP A 308 6.97 -10.69 29.72
C ASP A 308 6.49 -11.96 28.99
N SER A 309 6.49 -11.89 27.66
CA SER A 309 6.06 -12.99 26.78
C SER A 309 6.95 -14.25 26.84
N ASN A 310 8.07 -14.22 27.58
CA ASN A 310 8.88 -15.39 27.86
C ASN A 310 8.40 -16.18 29.10
N THR A 311 7.75 -15.52 30.08
CA THR A 311 7.39 -16.10 31.39
C THR A 311 5.89 -16.13 31.68
N VAL A 312 5.07 -15.44 30.87
CA VAL A 312 3.61 -15.41 31.01
C VAL A 312 2.96 -16.79 30.92
N ASN A 313 2.01 -17.05 31.82
CA ASN A 313 1.13 -18.23 31.75
C ASN A 313 0.05 -18.01 30.68
N TRP A 314 0.28 -18.51 29.47
CA TRP A 314 -0.67 -18.36 28.36
C TRP A 314 -2.06 -18.97 28.63
N TYR A 315 -2.19 -19.96 29.54
CA TYR A 315 -3.48 -20.55 29.89
C TYR A 315 -4.26 -19.70 30.92
N GLY A 316 -3.54 -19.06 31.86
CA GLY A 316 -4.13 -18.18 32.88
C GLY A 316 -4.34 -16.72 32.44
N LEU A 317 -3.76 -16.32 31.30
CA LEU A 317 -3.74 -14.95 30.80
C LEU A 317 -5.14 -14.28 30.72
N THR A 318 -6.19 -15.05 30.48
CA THR A 318 -7.58 -14.55 30.45
C THR A 318 -8.10 -14.19 31.83
N ASN A 319 -7.75 -14.96 32.87
CA ASN A 319 -8.01 -14.59 34.26
C ASN A 319 -7.19 -13.35 34.65
N ASP A 320 -5.89 -13.30 34.31
CA ASP A 320 -5.04 -12.13 34.58
C ASP A 320 -5.64 -10.84 33.98
N PHE A 321 -6.15 -10.92 32.75
CA PHE A 321 -6.87 -9.82 32.10
C PHE A 321 -8.17 -9.44 32.81
N THR A 322 -8.96 -10.40 33.29
CA THR A 322 -10.18 -10.12 34.07
C THR A 322 -9.85 -9.47 35.42
N THR A 323 -8.85 -9.96 36.17
CA THR A 323 -8.39 -9.39 37.44
C THR A 323 -7.85 -7.96 37.27
N LEU A 324 -7.02 -7.72 36.26
CA LEU A 324 -6.48 -6.40 35.91
C LEU A 324 -7.47 -5.50 35.16
N LYS A 325 -8.68 -6.01 34.85
CA LYS A 325 -9.75 -5.31 34.12
C LYS A 325 -9.30 -4.75 32.76
N VAL A 326 -8.47 -5.50 32.05
CA VAL A 326 -7.85 -5.13 30.77
C VAL A 326 -8.91 -4.93 29.69
N ASP A 327 -8.89 -3.78 29.00
CA ASP A 327 -9.85 -3.42 27.95
C ASP A 327 -9.20 -3.21 26.56
N TYR A 328 -7.87 -3.35 26.48
CA TYR A 328 -7.08 -3.38 25.25
C TYR A 328 -5.75 -4.14 25.44
N VAL A 329 -5.24 -4.79 24.39
CA VAL A 329 -3.95 -5.51 24.43
C VAL A 329 -3.00 -5.02 23.34
N ILE A 330 -1.72 -4.89 23.67
CA ILE A 330 -0.61 -4.62 22.74
C ILE A 330 0.34 -5.83 22.74
N GLY A 331 0.74 -6.27 21.55
CA GLY A 331 1.55 -7.47 21.36
C GLY A 331 0.71 -8.75 21.26
N PRO A 332 1.36 -9.93 21.18
CA PRO A 332 2.81 -10.13 21.29
C PRO A 332 3.63 -9.67 20.06
N LEU A 333 4.96 -9.65 20.21
CA LEU A 333 5.93 -9.28 19.16
C LEU A 333 6.46 -10.46 18.33
N LEU A 334 6.67 -11.61 18.96
CA LEU A 334 7.24 -12.79 18.30
C LEU A 334 6.11 -13.61 17.68
N LYS A 335 6.27 -14.07 16.43
CA LYS A 335 5.22 -14.79 15.69
C LYS A 335 4.67 -16.00 16.47
N SER A 336 5.55 -16.81 17.05
CA SER A 336 5.18 -17.94 17.93
C SER A 336 4.30 -17.54 19.11
N ASN A 337 4.50 -16.34 19.64
CA ASN A 337 3.77 -15.83 20.79
C ASN A 337 2.45 -15.18 20.32
N VAL A 338 2.40 -14.59 19.12
CA VAL A 338 1.15 -14.17 18.47
C VAL A 338 0.24 -15.36 18.19
N ASP A 339 0.77 -16.46 17.63
CA ASP A 339 0.00 -17.69 17.41
C ASP A 339 -0.51 -18.27 18.75
N LYS A 340 0.35 -18.38 19.78
CA LYS A 340 -0.06 -18.79 21.14
C LYS A 340 -1.17 -17.89 21.71
N TYR A 341 -0.99 -16.57 21.64
CA TYR A 341 -1.97 -15.61 22.15
C TYR A 341 -3.34 -15.86 21.51
N ILE A 342 -3.41 -15.86 20.17
CA ILE A 342 -4.67 -16.07 19.45
C ILE A 342 -5.30 -17.42 19.79
N SER A 343 -4.50 -18.48 19.94
CA SER A 343 -5.01 -19.78 20.39
C SER A 343 -5.64 -19.69 21.79
N HIS A 344 -4.91 -19.21 22.80
CA HIS A 344 -5.36 -19.24 24.19
C HIS A 344 -6.38 -18.16 24.57
N THR A 345 -6.47 -17.04 23.84
CA THR A 345 -7.50 -16.00 24.04
C THR A 345 -8.69 -16.13 23.08
N SER A 346 -8.81 -17.24 22.35
CA SER A 346 -10.00 -17.52 21.54
C SER A 346 -11.17 -18.00 22.41
N ALA A 347 -12.40 -17.60 22.06
CA ALA A 347 -13.61 -18.00 22.79
C ALA A 347 -13.81 -19.53 22.86
N GLN A 348 -13.33 -20.27 21.86
CA GLN A 348 -13.41 -21.72 21.82
C GLN A 348 -12.43 -22.38 22.80
N THR A 349 -11.18 -21.92 22.86
CA THR A 349 -10.20 -22.42 23.84
C THR A 349 -10.51 -21.93 25.25
N GLN A 350 -11.11 -20.74 25.41
CA GLN A 350 -11.65 -20.28 26.69
C GLN A 350 -12.73 -21.24 27.20
N SER A 351 -13.75 -21.57 26.40
CA SER A 351 -14.78 -22.55 26.79
C SER A 351 -14.21 -23.94 27.13
N GLN A 352 -13.09 -24.35 26.52
CA GLN A 352 -12.40 -25.60 26.86
C GLN A 352 -11.58 -25.50 28.16
N ASN A 353 -10.87 -24.38 28.37
CA ASN A 353 -10.15 -24.13 29.62
C ASN A 353 -11.12 -24.02 30.81
N ASP A 354 -12.21 -23.26 30.66
CA ASP A 354 -13.29 -23.15 31.63
C ASP A 354 -13.89 -24.54 31.91
N GLY A 355 -14.10 -25.36 30.87
CA GLY A 355 -14.55 -26.75 31.02
C GLY A 355 -13.58 -27.62 31.85
N LEU A 356 -12.27 -27.50 31.63
CA LEU A 356 -11.23 -28.24 32.37
C LEU A 356 -11.09 -27.75 33.83
N LEU A 357 -11.23 -26.44 34.07
CA LEU A 357 -11.24 -25.85 35.41
C LEU A 357 -12.49 -26.28 36.20
N ASN A 358 -13.67 -26.25 35.57
CA ASN A 358 -14.92 -26.74 36.16
C ASN A 358 -14.97 -28.27 36.33
N ALA A 359 -14.19 -29.03 35.55
CA ALA A 359 -14.05 -30.47 35.74
C ALA A 359 -13.03 -30.84 36.84
N SER A 360 -12.06 -29.96 37.13
CA SER A 360 -11.06 -30.20 38.16
C SER A 360 -11.45 -29.67 39.54
N SER A 361 -12.36 -28.69 39.65
CA SER A 361 -12.94 -28.28 40.94
C SER A 361 -13.53 -29.45 41.73
N GLY A 362 -14.29 -30.34 41.06
CA GLY A 362 -14.87 -31.54 41.65
C GLY A 362 -13.86 -32.62 42.11
N LEU A 363 -12.57 -32.48 41.77
CA LEU A 363 -11.50 -33.34 42.28
C LEU A 363 -10.86 -32.81 43.58
N PHE A 364 -11.16 -31.56 43.98
CA PHE A 364 -10.67 -30.98 45.23
C PHE A 364 -11.66 -31.08 46.40
N ASP A 365 -12.95 -31.36 46.14
CA ASP A 365 -13.99 -31.57 47.17
C ASP A 365 -13.90 -32.94 47.89
N ILE A 366 -12.86 -33.74 47.64
CA ILE A 366 -12.70 -35.10 48.19
C ILE A 366 -12.55 -35.11 49.73
N ASN A 367 -12.05 -34.03 50.34
CA ASN A 367 -11.87 -33.91 51.80
C ASN A 367 -13.15 -33.46 52.55
N LYS A 368 -14.34 -33.86 52.10
CA LYS A 368 -15.63 -33.41 52.67
C LYS A 368 -16.57 -34.54 53.09
N ALA A 369 -16.00 -35.67 53.50
CA ALA A 369 -16.75 -36.83 53.96
C ALA A 369 -16.03 -37.64 55.06
N GLU A 370 -15.64 -36.99 56.17
CA GLU A 370 -15.62 -37.65 57.49
C GLU A 370 -15.71 -36.59 58.59
N ASP A 371 -16.46 -36.89 59.65
CA ASP A 371 -16.81 -36.01 60.78
C ASP A 371 -16.62 -36.78 62.10
N ILE A 372 -16.73 -36.09 63.23
CA ILE A 372 -16.67 -36.62 64.60
C ILE A 372 -15.26 -37.02 65.08
N LEU A 373 -14.57 -36.08 65.75
CA LEU A 373 -14.30 -36.21 67.19
C LEU A 373 -13.79 -34.89 67.81
N ASN A 374 -14.09 -34.69 69.10
CA ASN A 374 -13.81 -33.44 69.84
C ASN A 374 -12.35 -33.30 70.29
N THR A 375 -11.85 -32.07 70.38
CA THR A 375 -11.15 -31.53 71.58
C THR A 375 -11.01 -30.01 71.54
N SER A 376 -10.68 -29.38 72.68
CA SER A 376 -10.87 -27.93 72.92
C SER A 376 -9.61 -27.21 73.42
N SER A 377 -9.56 -25.88 73.22
CA SER A 377 -8.62 -24.89 73.84
C SER A 377 -7.12 -25.04 73.44
N ILE A 378 -6.26 -24.00 73.42
CA ILE A 378 -6.02 -22.85 74.33
C ILE A 378 -5.58 -21.57 73.53
N ASN A 379 -5.56 -20.40 74.18
CA ASN A 379 -5.18 -19.08 73.62
C ASN A 379 -3.66 -18.72 73.72
N GLN A 380 -3.29 -17.65 72.98
CA GLN A 380 -2.19 -16.68 73.20
C GLN A 380 -0.94 -16.75 72.28
N GLY A 381 -0.53 -15.58 71.78
CA GLY A 381 0.73 -15.32 71.05
C GLY A 381 0.62 -14.10 70.13
N LYS A 382 1.62 -13.20 70.10
CA LYS A 382 1.65 -12.01 69.23
C LYS A 382 2.79 -12.08 68.21
N SER A 383 2.62 -11.33 67.12
CA SER A 383 3.69 -10.66 66.35
C SER A 383 4.59 -11.51 65.45
N ALA A 384 4.18 -11.71 64.19
CA ALA A 384 5.05 -11.53 63.02
C ALA A 384 4.24 -11.57 61.70
N ASP A 385 3.66 -10.44 61.29
CA ASP A 385 2.88 -10.35 60.03
C ASP A 385 3.81 -10.25 58.81
N TYR A 386 4.56 -11.33 58.56
CA TYR A 386 4.97 -11.66 57.20
C TYR A 386 3.71 -11.92 56.39
N ILE A 387 3.59 -11.31 55.21
CA ILE A 387 2.51 -11.63 54.27
C ILE A 387 2.82 -13.02 53.67
N THR A 388 2.43 -14.05 54.42
CA THR A 388 2.33 -15.42 53.92
C THR A 388 1.30 -15.47 52.79
N ALA A 389 1.41 -16.53 51.97
CA ALA A 389 0.63 -16.84 50.78
C ALA A 389 -0.71 -16.08 50.62
N ILE A 390 -0.89 -15.51 49.41
CA ILE A 390 -2.20 -15.13 48.85
C ILE A 390 -3.22 -16.19 49.28
N ASP A 391 -4.30 -15.77 49.94
CA ASP A 391 -5.34 -16.66 50.45
C ASP A 391 -5.75 -17.66 49.36
N SER A 392 -5.34 -18.91 49.55
CA SER A 392 -5.48 -19.98 48.58
C SER A 392 -6.92 -20.13 48.14
N ASP A 393 -7.86 -19.94 49.07
CA ASP A 393 -9.28 -20.16 48.85
C ASP A 393 -9.93 -19.05 48.02
N SER A 394 -9.58 -17.78 48.22
CA SER A 394 -10.07 -16.69 47.34
C SER A 394 -9.35 -16.65 46.00
N ALA A 395 -8.06 -17.02 45.93
CA ALA A 395 -7.36 -17.23 44.67
C ALA A 395 -8.01 -18.36 43.87
N ILE A 396 -8.19 -19.54 44.46
CA ILE A 396 -8.83 -20.69 43.82
C ILE A 396 -10.28 -20.37 43.46
N LYS A 397 -11.07 -19.70 44.32
CA LYS A 397 -12.44 -19.25 43.97
C LYS A 397 -12.47 -18.18 42.86
N SER A 398 -11.40 -17.41 42.65
CA SER A 398 -11.27 -16.54 41.47
C SER A 398 -10.95 -17.33 40.21
N TYR A 399 -10.07 -18.34 40.29
CA TYR A 399 -9.71 -19.21 39.16
C TYR A 399 -10.81 -20.21 38.77
N LEU A 400 -11.72 -20.55 39.69
CA LEU A 400 -12.82 -21.52 39.48
C LEU A 400 -14.19 -20.86 39.23
N GLN A 401 -14.29 -19.53 39.11
CA GLN A 401 -15.54 -18.87 38.73
C GLN A 401 -15.69 -18.84 37.19
N PRO A 402 -16.69 -19.53 36.60
CA PRO A 402 -16.91 -19.47 35.15
C PRO A 402 -17.32 -18.05 34.75
N THR A 403 -16.46 -17.39 33.96
CA THR A 403 -16.67 -15.99 33.54
C THR A 403 -17.76 -15.87 32.46
N GLN A 404 -19.03 -15.89 32.89
CA GLN A 404 -20.28 -15.89 32.10
C GLN A 404 -20.46 -14.77 31.04
N ASN A 405 -19.48 -13.90 30.80
CA ASN A 405 -19.45 -12.97 29.68
C ASN A 405 -18.05 -12.40 29.37
N ASN A 406 -17.01 -13.25 29.29
CA ASN A 406 -15.65 -12.76 29.02
C ASN A 406 -15.49 -12.27 27.57
N LYS A 407 -15.61 -10.96 27.39
CA LYS A 407 -15.68 -10.27 26.11
C LYS A 407 -14.31 -10.26 25.42
N ALA A 408 -14.24 -10.75 24.18
CA ALA A 408 -13.04 -10.71 23.36
C ALA A 408 -12.43 -9.30 23.31
N ILE A 409 -11.14 -9.20 23.65
CA ILE A 409 -10.45 -7.92 23.88
C ILE A 409 -9.78 -7.45 22.60
N ASP A 410 -10.02 -6.18 22.24
CA ASP A 410 -9.39 -5.57 21.08
C ASP A 410 -7.86 -5.53 21.26
N THR A 411 -7.14 -6.10 20.30
CA THR A 411 -5.71 -6.38 20.39
C THR A 411 -4.96 -5.81 19.19
N LEU A 412 -3.90 -5.04 19.45
CA LEU A 412 -2.89 -4.64 18.47
C LEU A 412 -1.69 -5.61 18.52
N LEU A 413 -1.75 -6.64 17.69
CA LEU A 413 -0.67 -7.60 17.49
C LEU A 413 0.52 -6.91 16.81
N LEU A 414 1.74 -7.13 17.30
CA LEU A 414 2.95 -6.51 16.76
C LEU A 414 3.66 -7.39 15.72
N ASN A 415 2.98 -8.44 15.25
CA ASN A 415 3.40 -9.30 14.15
C ASN A 415 2.20 -9.99 13.51
N ILE A 416 2.35 -10.41 12.24
CA ILE A 416 1.35 -11.28 11.60
C ILE A 416 1.55 -12.71 12.17
N PRO A 417 0.50 -13.46 12.55
CA PRO A 417 0.60 -14.88 12.91
C PRO A 417 1.32 -15.73 11.85
N ALA A 418 1.74 -16.94 12.21
CA ALA A 418 2.26 -17.93 11.27
C ALA A 418 1.26 -19.07 10.97
N LYS A 419 0.25 -19.25 11.83
CA LYS A 419 -0.78 -20.30 11.70
C LYS A 419 -2.19 -19.82 12.04
N ALA A 420 -2.34 -18.96 13.06
CA ALA A 420 -3.65 -18.58 13.57
C ALA A 420 -4.37 -17.54 12.70
N SER A 421 -5.69 -17.67 12.55
CA SER A 421 -6.52 -16.70 11.84
C SER A 421 -6.78 -15.45 12.69
N LEU A 422 -6.88 -14.29 12.03
CA LEU A 422 -7.30 -13.05 12.68
C LEU A 422 -8.82 -13.05 12.92
N THR A 423 -9.27 -12.26 13.91
CA THR A 423 -10.69 -11.98 14.17
C THR A 423 -10.93 -10.48 14.07
N ARG A 424 -12.18 -10.02 14.08
CA ARG A 424 -12.52 -8.57 14.11
C ARG A 424 -11.89 -7.80 15.28
N HIS A 425 -11.48 -8.49 16.34
CA HIS A 425 -10.83 -7.92 17.53
C HIS A 425 -9.29 -7.85 17.38
N HIS A 426 -8.71 -8.43 16.32
CA HIS A 426 -7.26 -8.45 16.10
C HIS A 426 -6.86 -7.49 14.98
N THR A 427 -6.16 -6.42 15.33
CA THR A 427 -5.44 -5.56 14.39
C THR A 427 -3.96 -5.91 14.41
N VAL A 428 -3.25 -5.81 13.27
CA VAL A 428 -1.81 -6.12 13.18
C VAL A 428 -1.00 -4.93 12.70
N LEU A 429 0.06 -4.54 13.42
CA LEU A 429 1.16 -3.74 12.87
C LEU A 429 2.41 -4.62 12.72
N SER A 430 3.12 -4.51 11.59
CA SER A 430 4.35 -5.30 11.39
C SER A 430 5.38 -4.56 10.53
N MET A 431 6.62 -4.47 11.03
CA MET A 431 7.75 -3.80 10.37
C MET A 431 8.40 -4.71 9.31
N ARG A 432 7.60 -5.21 8.37
CA ARG A 432 8.07 -6.14 7.33
C ARG A 432 8.86 -5.39 6.24
N PRO A 433 10.06 -5.86 5.86
CA PRO A 433 10.82 -5.27 4.76
C PRO A 433 10.31 -5.70 3.37
N GLU A 434 9.48 -6.75 3.29
CA GLU A 434 8.81 -7.11 2.02
C GLU A 434 7.80 -6.05 1.57
N ASP A 435 7.22 -5.30 2.48
CA ASP A 435 6.25 -4.25 2.13
C ASP A 435 6.96 -2.96 1.68
N GLU A 436 8.16 -2.71 2.19
CA GLU A 436 9.09 -1.66 1.68
C GLU A 436 9.53 -2.00 0.25
N ALA A 437 9.86 -3.26 -0.02
CA ALA A 437 10.21 -3.74 -1.36
C ALA A 437 9.05 -3.60 -2.38
N LYS A 438 7.80 -3.76 -1.95
CA LYS A 438 6.62 -3.52 -2.81
C LYS A 438 6.45 -2.03 -3.13
N GLN A 439 6.57 -1.16 -2.12
CA GLN A 439 6.54 0.29 -2.32
C GLN A 439 7.65 0.69 -3.30
N ALA A 440 8.88 0.24 -3.06
CA ALA A 440 10.03 0.50 -3.93
C ALA A 440 9.79 0.04 -5.36
N ALA A 441 9.39 -1.22 -5.58
CA ALA A 441 9.12 -1.73 -6.92
C ALA A 441 8.02 -0.95 -7.65
N THR A 442 6.96 -0.53 -6.95
CA THR A 442 5.82 0.17 -7.56
C THR A 442 6.10 1.65 -7.87
N THR A 443 6.96 2.31 -7.09
CA THR A 443 7.47 3.64 -7.42
C THR A 443 8.45 3.56 -8.61
N LEU A 444 9.40 2.62 -8.56
CA LEU A 444 10.52 2.58 -9.49
C LEU A 444 10.14 2.03 -10.87
N SER A 445 9.10 1.19 -10.97
CA SER A 445 8.57 0.70 -12.26
C SER A 445 7.94 1.80 -13.13
N ARG A 446 7.78 3.03 -12.61
CA ARG A 446 7.25 4.19 -13.34
C ARG A 446 8.34 5.12 -13.87
N GLN A 447 9.61 4.88 -13.52
CA GLN A 447 10.75 5.69 -13.95
C GLN A 447 11.40 5.17 -15.26
N ASN A 448 10.63 4.44 -16.08
CA ASN A 448 10.98 3.95 -17.42
C ASN A 448 12.27 3.09 -17.52
N PHE A 449 12.66 2.42 -16.42
CA PHE A 449 13.74 1.43 -16.43
C PHE A 449 13.31 0.16 -17.19
N MET A 450 14.05 -0.16 -18.25
CA MET A 450 13.84 -1.29 -19.14
C MET A 450 14.59 -2.55 -18.66
N HIS A 451 15.74 -2.36 -18.00
CA HIS A 451 16.68 -3.42 -17.66
C HIS A 451 17.23 -3.30 -16.22
N PRO A 452 16.34 -3.19 -15.20
CA PRO A 452 16.77 -3.18 -13.80
C PRO A 452 17.42 -4.51 -13.40
N VAL A 453 18.23 -4.50 -12.35
CA VAL A 453 18.78 -5.71 -11.71
C VAL A 453 18.63 -5.63 -10.19
N VAL A 454 18.26 -6.74 -9.55
CA VAL A 454 18.23 -6.83 -8.09
C VAL A 454 19.52 -7.50 -7.58
N LEU A 455 20.32 -6.76 -6.81
CA LEU A 455 21.50 -7.30 -6.10
C LEU A 455 21.11 -7.65 -4.66
N SER A 456 21.29 -8.89 -4.25
CA SER A 456 20.85 -9.37 -2.94
C SER A 456 21.86 -10.27 -2.26
N GLN A 457 22.11 -10.06 -0.95
CA GLN A 457 22.92 -10.99 -0.19
C GLN A 457 22.23 -12.38 -0.12
N LYS A 458 22.99 -13.46 -0.22
CA LYS A 458 22.51 -14.87 -0.26
C LYS A 458 21.79 -15.39 1.01
N ASN A 459 21.43 -14.53 1.96
CA ASN A 459 20.73 -14.87 3.21
C ASN A 459 19.19 -14.94 3.04
N ILE A 460 18.49 -15.57 4.00
CA ILE A 460 17.02 -15.82 3.95
C ILE A 460 16.19 -14.51 3.91
N VAL A 461 16.61 -13.48 4.63
CA VAL A 461 15.89 -12.20 4.72
C VAL A 461 16.07 -11.39 3.43
N SER A 462 17.30 -11.22 2.96
CA SER A 462 17.59 -10.52 1.70
C SER A 462 16.98 -11.22 0.49
N LYS A 463 16.93 -12.57 0.47
CA LYS A 463 16.18 -13.36 -0.53
C LYS A 463 14.69 -13.01 -0.56
N ARG A 464 14.01 -13.00 0.60
CA ARG A 464 12.58 -12.65 0.69
C ARG A 464 12.29 -11.24 0.21
N ILE A 465 13.15 -10.28 0.53
CA ILE A 465 13.00 -8.87 0.11
C ILE A 465 13.18 -8.75 -1.41
N ALA A 466 14.21 -9.37 -1.98
CA ALA A 466 14.42 -9.41 -3.42
C ALA A 466 13.25 -10.08 -4.17
N GLN A 467 12.76 -11.21 -3.66
CA GLN A 467 11.58 -11.90 -4.21
C GLN A 467 10.31 -11.05 -4.11
N ALA A 468 10.13 -10.26 -3.04
CA ALA A 468 9.01 -9.34 -2.92
C ALA A 468 9.09 -8.17 -3.93
N PHE A 469 10.29 -7.64 -4.18
CA PHE A 469 10.53 -6.63 -5.21
C PHE A 469 10.19 -7.17 -6.60
N VAL A 470 10.81 -8.29 -7.02
CA VAL A 470 10.61 -8.87 -8.36
C VAL A 470 9.16 -9.29 -8.58
N LYS A 471 8.50 -9.91 -7.59
CA LYS A 471 7.08 -10.30 -7.72
C LYS A 471 6.13 -9.11 -7.79
N GLN A 472 6.50 -7.94 -7.26
CA GLN A 472 5.71 -6.72 -7.44
C GLN A 472 6.01 -6.04 -8.78
N TRP A 473 7.27 -5.99 -9.21
CA TRP A 473 7.64 -5.45 -10.52
C TRP A 473 7.01 -6.23 -11.68
N GLN A 474 7.06 -7.56 -11.62
CA GLN A 474 6.46 -8.43 -12.63
C GLN A 474 4.94 -8.28 -12.68
N ARG A 475 4.27 -8.02 -11.54
CA ARG A 475 2.83 -7.74 -11.52
C ARG A 475 2.47 -6.47 -12.29
N ILE A 476 3.32 -5.44 -12.22
CA ILE A 476 3.03 -4.12 -12.80
C ILE A 476 3.43 -4.05 -14.28
N THR A 477 4.55 -4.66 -14.63
CA THR A 477 5.20 -4.50 -15.94
C THR A 477 5.13 -5.74 -16.83
N GLY A 478 4.57 -6.86 -16.33
CA GLY A 478 4.67 -8.19 -16.93
C GLY A 478 6.07 -8.83 -16.87
N ASN A 479 7.13 -8.02 -16.77
CA ASN A 479 8.52 -8.43 -16.97
C ASN A 479 9.18 -8.95 -15.69
N SER A 480 9.90 -10.07 -15.80
CA SER A 480 10.70 -10.65 -14.72
C SER A 480 12.10 -10.04 -14.63
N ILE A 481 12.53 -9.62 -13.44
CA ILE A 481 13.88 -9.07 -13.21
C ILE A 481 14.89 -10.16 -12.81
N GLU A 482 16.13 -10.03 -13.26
CA GLU A 482 17.28 -10.81 -12.81
C GLU A 482 17.66 -10.52 -11.35
N VAL A 483 17.79 -11.55 -10.52
CA VAL A 483 18.30 -11.44 -9.14
C VAL A 483 19.70 -12.03 -9.04
N VAL A 484 20.69 -11.18 -8.82
CA VAL A 484 22.08 -11.56 -8.58
C VAL A 484 22.29 -11.77 -7.08
N TYR A 485 22.69 -12.98 -6.70
CA TYR A 485 23.00 -13.31 -5.31
C TYR A 485 24.49 -13.24 -5.01
N TYR A 486 24.88 -12.40 -4.05
CA TYR A 486 26.27 -12.26 -3.61
C TYR A 486 26.52 -12.84 -2.21
N ASP A 487 27.71 -13.39 -2.04
CA ASP A 487 28.30 -13.82 -0.76
C ASP A 487 29.10 -12.65 -0.13
N THR A 488 29.72 -12.84 1.04
CA THR A 488 30.47 -11.78 1.76
C THR A 488 31.98 -11.85 1.51
N GLY A 489 32.68 -10.73 1.69
CA GLY A 489 34.14 -10.65 1.58
C GLY A 489 34.63 -10.68 0.12
N ALA A 490 35.79 -11.30 -0.15
CA ALA A 490 36.36 -11.36 -1.50
C ALA A 490 35.40 -12.00 -2.53
N GLN A 491 34.65 -13.03 -2.11
CA GLN A 491 33.64 -13.70 -2.94
C GLN A 491 32.51 -12.76 -3.39
N MET A 492 32.26 -11.67 -2.65
CA MET A 492 31.30 -10.64 -3.06
C MET A 492 31.74 -9.99 -4.38
N GLN A 493 33.02 -9.62 -4.49
CA GLN A 493 33.56 -8.99 -5.68
C GLN A 493 33.55 -9.97 -6.86
N GLU A 494 33.92 -11.24 -6.65
CA GLU A 494 33.89 -12.24 -7.72
C GLU A 494 32.47 -12.54 -8.21
N ASN A 495 31.48 -12.72 -7.31
CA ASN A 495 30.09 -12.98 -7.71
C ASN A 495 29.50 -11.77 -8.46
N ILE A 496 29.63 -10.56 -7.89
CA ILE A 496 29.12 -9.32 -8.51
C ILE A 496 29.83 -9.07 -9.84
N LYS A 497 31.15 -9.27 -9.92
CA LYS A 497 31.89 -9.21 -11.18
C LYS A 497 31.32 -10.22 -12.17
N THR A 498 31.24 -11.50 -11.84
CA THR A 498 30.80 -12.55 -12.78
C THR A 498 29.41 -12.27 -13.36
N SER A 499 28.42 -11.95 -12.52
CA SER A 499 27.05 -11.64 -12.97
C SER A 499 26.92 -10.34 -13.77
N LEU A 500 27.80 -9.36 -13.52
CA LEU A 500 27.78 -8.04 -14.18
C LEU A 500 28.86 -7.91 -15.27
N SER A 501 29.68 -8.95 -15.50
CA SER A 501 30.86 -8.95 -16.38
C SER A 501 30.99 -10.16 -17.31
N VAL A 502 30.49 -9.99 -18.53
CA VAL A 502 31.25 -10.30 -19.76
C VAL A 502 31.41 -11.79 -20.13
N ASP A 503 30.89 -12.80 -19.42
CA ASP A 503 31.17 -14.22 -19.78
C ASP A 503 30.73 -14.64 -21.20
N LYS A 504 29.55 -14.20 -21.66
CA LYS A 504 29.13 -14.38 -23.08
C LYS A 504 30.12 -13.76 -24.08
N SER A 505 30.80 -12.68 -23.69
CA SER A 505 31.79 -11.97 -24.50
C SER A 505 33.19 -12.60 -24.37
N LYS A 506 33.64 -13.02 -23.17
CA LYS A 506 34.87 -13.81 -22.98
C LYS A 506 34.83 -15.07 -23.85
N ALA A 507 33.75 -15.84 -23.80
CA ALA A 507 33.57 -17.04 -24.62
C ALA A 507 33.64 -16.74 -26.13
N ARG A 508 33.01 -15.64 -26.58
CA ARG A 508 33.09 -15.18 -27.97
C ARG A 508 34.50 -14.73 -28.37
N ILE A 509 35.23 -14.07 -27.48
CA ILE A 509 36.61 -13.63 -27.68
C ILE A 509 37.56 -14.83 -27.77
N THR A 510 37.42 -15.83 -26.90
CA THR A 510 38.19 -17.08 -26.98
C THR A 510 37.92 -17.81 -28.30
N LYS A 511 36.65 -17.91 -28.73
CA LYS A 511 36.25 -18.51 -30.01
C LYS A 511 36.69 -17.70 -31.25
N LEU A 512 36.94 -16.39 -31.11
CA LEU A 512 37.59 -15.58 -32.15
C LEU A 512 39.11 -15.79 -32.17
N LYS A 513 39.76 -15.75 -31.00
CA LYS A 513 41.22 -15.97 -30.87
C LYS A 513 41.63 -17.36 -31.36
N SER A 514 40.82 -18.38 -31.10
CA SER A 514 41.04 -19.75 -31.63
C SER A 514 40.81 -19.88 -33.14
N ARG A 515 40.47 -18.79 -33.85
CA ARG A 515 40.23 -18.74 -35.30
C ARG A 515 41.05 -17.64 -36.00
N LEU A 516 41.78 -16.82 -35.25
CA LEU A 516 42.53 -15.66 -35.75
C LEU A 516 43.90 -15.63 -35.09
N ASN A 517 44.95 -15.91 -35.86
CA ASN A 517 46.34 -16.01 -35.41
C ASN A 517 46.99 -14.64 -35.09
N GLN A 518 46.25 -13.73 -34.45
CA GLN A 518 46.68 -12.37 -34.09
C GLN A 518 46.16 -11.96 -32.70
N SER A 519 46.95 -11.14 -32.00
CA SER A 519 46.66 -10.68 -30.64
C SER A 519 45.63 -9.54 -30.60
N ILE A 520 44.35 -9.88 -30.76
CA ILE A 520 43.25 -8.89 -30.66
C ILE A 520 43.26 -8.21 -29.28
N LYS A 521 43.51 -6.89 -29.25
CA LYS A 521 43.44 -6.04 -28.05
C LYS A 521 41.98 -5.79 -27.63
N THR A 522 41.36 -6.78 -27.00
CA THR A 522 39.97 -6.72 -26.53
C THR A 522 39.88 -6.09 -25.14
N LYS A 523 39.31 -4.89 -25.01
CA LYS A 523 38.82 -4.40 -23.70
C LYS A 523 37.53 -5.15 -23.32
N THR A 524 37.52 -5.71 -22.12
CA THR A 524 36.33 -6.14 -21.38
C THR A 524 35.29 -5.01 -21.38
N ARG A 525 34.05 -5.27 -21.81
CA ARG A 525 32.95 -4.29 -21.80
C ARG A 525 31.90 -4.72 -20.78
N ASN A 526 31.68 -3.88 -19.78
CA ASN A 526 30.69 -4.07 -18.72
C ASN A 526 29.26 -4.16 -19.29
N ARG A 527 28.32 -4.70 -18.51
CA ARG A 527 26.89 -4.69 -18.87
C ARG A 527 26.38 -3.24 -18.99
N ARG A 528 26.18 -2.80 -20.23
CA ARG A 528 25.58 -1.51 -20.61
C ARG A 528 24.07 -1.61 -20.86
N ASP A 529 23.53 -2.82 -20.73
CA ASP A 529 22.10 -3.09 -20.68
C ASP A 529 21.48 -2.57 -19.38
N ILE A 530 22.19 -2.66 -18.25
CA ILE A 530 21.63 -2.32 -16.93
C ILE A 530 21.47 -0.80 -16.77
N ASP A 531 20.24 -0.37 -16.52
CA ASP A 531 19.84 1.03 -16.31
C ASP A 531 19.47 1.35 -14.85
N MET A 532 19.28 0.34 -14.00
CA MET A 532 18.91 0.51 -12.60
C MET A 532 19.36 -0.67 -11.72
N ILE A 533 19.74 -0.39 -10.47
CA ILE A 533 20.05 -1.43 -9.48
C ILE A 533 19.22 -1.27 -8.21
N TYR A 534 18.51 -2.33 -7.79
CA TYR A 534 17.93 -2.43 -6.45
C TYR A 534 18.81 -3.28 -5.53
N LEU A 535 19.34 -2.68 -4.47
CA LEU A 535 20.33 -3.28 -3.58
C LEU A 535 19.72 -3.69 -2.23
N VAL A 536 19.93 -4.96 -1.85
CA VAL A 536 19.36 -5.59 -0.65
C VAL A 536 20.47 -6.06 0.30
N GLY A 537 21.17 -5.09 0.89
CA GLY A 537 22.25 -5.30 1.88
C GLY A 537 22.04 -4.55 3.19
N THR A 538 22.88 -4.88 4.19
CA THR A 538 23.08 -4.06 5.42
C THR A 538 23.90 -2.79 5.10
N PRO A 539 24.01 -1.78 5.98
CA PRO A 539 24.71 -0.53 5.67
C PRO A 539 26.20 -0.75 5.36
N GLU A 540 26.83 -1.72 6.03
CA GLU A 540 28.23 -2.11 5.80
C GLU A 540 28.39 -2.78 4.44
N GLN A 541 27.47 -3.67 4.07
CA GLN A 541 27.46 -4.31 2.76
C GLN A 541 27.21 -3.29 1.66
N THR A 542 26.30 -2.34 1.87
CA THR A 542 25.97 -1.31 0.89
C THR A 542 27.15 -0.37 0.62
N ARG A 543 27.94 -0.01 1.65
CA ARG A 543 29.22 0.70 1.49
C ARG A 543 30.28 -0.08 0.71
N LEU A 544 30.28 -1.41 0.78
CA LEU A 544 31.22 -2.24 0.00
C LEU A 544 30.72 -2.46 -1.44
N VAL A 545 29.42 -2.61 -1.65
CA VAL A 545 28.81 -2.94 -2.96
C VAL A 545 28.71 -1.71 -3.86
N LYS A 546 28.27 -0.55 -3.36
CA LYS A 546 27.98 0.62 -4.22
C LYS A 546 29.24 1.21 -4.90
N PRO A 547 30.35 1.52 -4.20
CA PRO A 547 31.57 1.99 -4.87
C PRO A 547 32.13 0.95 -5.83
N TYR A 548 31.95 -0.35 -5.55
CA TYR A 548 32.35 -1.43 -6.45
C TYR A 548 31.56 -1.38 -7.77
N ILE A 549 30.24 -1.17 -7.73
CA ILE A 549 29.38 -0.93 -8.91
C ILE A 549 29.90 0.27 -9.70
N GLU A 550 30.05 1.41 -9.03
CA GLU A 550 30.39 2.69 -9.68
C GLU A 550 31.75 2.61 -10.40
N VAL A 551 32.76 2.05 -9.73
CA VAL A 551 34.11 1.89 -10.31
C VAL A 551 34.18 0.79 -11.37
N ASN A 552 33.59 -0.38 -11.15
CA ASN A 552 33.80 -1.54 -12.04
C ASN A 552 32.79 -1.64 -13.19
N ILE A 553 31.69 -0.88 -13.16
CA ILE A 553 30.60 -0.97 -14.15
C ILE A 553 30.48 0.34 -14.94
N SER A 554 30.45 1.48 -14.27
CA SER A 554 30.26 2.81 -14.88
C SER A 554 31.57 3.53 -15.30
N GLU A 555 32.74 2.88 -15.27
CA GLU A 555 34.07 3.45 -15.62
C GLU A 555 34.08 4.27 -16.94
N PHE A 556 33.25 3.89 -17.92
CA PHE A 556 33.07 4.59 -19.20
C PHE A 556 31.58 4.67 -19.61
N ALA A 557 30.69 4.99 -18.66
CA ALA A 557 29.25 5.13 -18.86
C ALA A 557 28.65 6.12 -17.87
N GLU A 558 27.34 6.40 -17.97
CA GLU A 558 26.62 7.12 -16.92
C GLU A 558 26.56 6.27 -15.64
N ILE A 559 26.37 6.95 -14.49
CA ILE A 559 26.32 6.29 -13.18
C ILE A 559 24.96 5.58 -13.05
N ILE A 560 24.98 4.25 -12.97
CA ILE A 560 23.75 3.47 -12.79
C ILE A 560 23.11 3.84 -11.44
N PRO A 561 21.84 4.32 -11.41
CA PRO A 561 21.18 4.71 -10.18
C PRO A 561 20.95 3.49 -9.28
N VAL A 562 21.43 3.58 -8.04
CA VAL A 562 21.32 2.54 -7.02
C VAL A 562 20.22 2.93 -6.02
N TYR A 563 19.22 2.07 -5.89
CA TYR A 563 18.12 2.19 -4.95
C TYR A 563 18.18 1.08 -3.89
N ALA A 564 17.65 1.32 -2.69
CA ALA A 564 17.66 0.33 -1.60
C ALA A 564 16.45 0.42 -0.65
N SER A 565 16.47 -0.38 0.41
CA SER A 565 15.53 -0.34 1.54
C SER A 565 16.17 0.28 2.79
N SER A 566 15.37 0.51 3.84
CA SER A 566 15.81 1.04 5.15
C SER A 566 17.03 0.30 5.71
N ARG A 567 17.11 -1.01 5.44
CA ARG A 567 18.18 -1.91 5.85
C ARG A 567 19.58 -1.50 5.38
N SER A 568 19.68 -0.71 4.32
CA SER A 568 20.94 -0.21 3.77
C SER A 568 21.37 1.13 4.36
N HIS A 569 20.57 1.72 5.24
CA HIS A 569 20.85 3.00 5.91
C HIS A 569 21.16 2.81 7.41
N SER A 570 22.11 3.61 7.89
CA SER A 570 22.47 3.76 9.30
C SER A 570 22.68 5.24 9.64
N THR A 571 22.22 5.63 10.82
CA THR A 571 22.46 6.95 11.43
C THR A 571 23.75 7.00 12.25
N GLN A 572 24.28 5.85 12.70
CA GLN A 572 25.35 5.75 13.70
C GLN A 572 26.77 5.88 13.14
N THR A 573 26.96 6.49 11.97
CA THR A 573 28.20 6.31 11.17
C THR A 573 28.88 7.59 10.74
N ASP A 574 30.21 7.58 10.79
CA ASP A 574 31.07 8.75 10.60
C ASP A 574 30.85 9.47 9.27
N TYR A 575 30.92 10.80 9.32
CA TYR A 575 30.62 11.70 8.21
C TYR A 575 31.55 11.51 7.00
N SER A 576 32.74 10.94 7.21
CA SER A 576 33.69 10.50 6.17
C SER A 576 33.16 9.30 5.37
N SER A 577 32.43 8.37 6.00
CA SER A 577 31.91 7.13 5.38
C SER A 577 30.67 7.31 4.50
N ASN A 578 30.21 8.57 4.34
CA ASN A 578 29.01 8.91 3.57
C ASN A 578 29.33 9.32 2.11
N SER A 579 30.60 9.49 1.74
CA SER A 579 31.04 9.66 0.33
C SER A 579 30.62 8.47 -0.53
N ASP A 580 30.88 7.27 0.00
CA ASP A 580 30.70 5.97 -0.67
C ASP A 580 29.23 5.71 -0.98
N LEU A 581 28.34 6.34 -0.21
CA LEU A 581 26.89 6.25 -0.36
C LEU A 581 26.30 7.40 -1.20
N GLN A 582 27.06 8.41 -1.61
CA GLN A 582 26.58 9.56 -2.40
C GLN A 582 25.77 9.11 -3.63
N GLY A 583 24.50 9.53 -3.72
CA GLY A 583 23.57 9.16 -4.79
C GLY A 583 22.66 7.96 -4.48
N LEU A 584 22.97 7.17 -3.44
CA LEU A 584 22.10 6.08 -2.98
C LEU A 584 20.75 6.65 -2.53
N THR A 585 19.67 6.12 -3.09
CA THR A 585 18.28 6.48 -2.76
C THR A 585 17.59 5.30 -2.08
N PHE A 586 16.85 5.50 -1.00
CA PHE A 586 16.31 4.39 -0.18
C PHE A 586 15.02 4.75 0.55
N THR A 587 14.17 3.77 0.82
CA THR A 587 12.96 3.96 1.64
C THR A 587 13.29 3.95 3.14
N GLU A 588 12.74 4.86 3.94
CA GLU A 588 12.96 4.88 5.40
C GLU A 588 11.75 5.44 6.18
N ILE A 589 11.69 5.15 7.47
CA ILE A 589 10.72 5.78 8.38
C ILE A 589 11.09 7.24 8.71
N PRO A 590 10.11 8.15 8.93
CA PRO A 590 10.36 9.53 9.34
C PRO A 590 11.35 9.69 10.50
N TRP A 591 11.29 8.80 11.49
CA TRP A 591 12.17 8.81 12.68
C TRP A 591 13.68 8.78 12.39
N LEU A 592 14.12 8.25 11.25
CA LEU A 592 15.55 8.19 10.89
C LEU A 592 15.91 9.17 9.75
N LEU A 593 14.97 10.04 9.37
CA LEU A 593 15.21 11.12 8.41
C LEU A 593 15.17 12.44 9.19
N ALA A 594 16.33 13.10 9.31
CA ALA A 594 16.52 14.25 10.19
C ALA A 594 15.63 15.48 9.87
N SER A 595 15.02 15.54 8.68
CA SER A 595 14.04 16.56 8.28
C SER A 595 12.57 16.20 8.58
N GLU A 596 12.29 14.97 9.00
CA GLU A 596 10.94 14.38 9.12
C GLU A 596 10.64 13.85 10.54
N GLN A 597 11.68 13.56 11.33
CA GLN A 597 11.58 13.06 12.71
C GLN A 597 11.00 14.11 13.67
N ASN A 598 10.35 13.65 14.75
CA ASN A 598 10.14 14.50 15.92
C ASN A 598 11.49 14.82 16.58
N SER A 599 11.98 16.06 16.41
CA SER A 599 13.32 16.49 16.84
C SER A 599 13.52 16.50 18.35
N GLU A 600 12.51 16.88 19.12
CA GLU A 600 12.52 16.88 20.59
C GLU A 600 12.65 15.44 21.12
N LEU A 601 11.75 14.56 20.66
CA LEU A 601 11.76 13.14 21.01
C LEU A 601 13.06 12.43 20.56
N ALA A 602 13.58 12.78 19.38
CA ALA A 602 14.85 12.25 18.87
C ALA A 602 16.05 12.68 19.72
N THR A 603 16.07 13.93 20.18
CA THR A 603 17.12 14.46 21.07
C THR A 603 17.11 13.72 22.41
N MET A 604 15.96 13.67 23.09
CA MET A 604 15.79 12.93 24.35
C MET A 604 16.12 11.43 24.18
N SER A 605 15.72 10.82 23.06
CA SER A 605 16.06 9.42 22.74
C SER A 605 17.56 9.20 22.60
N GLN A 606 18.28 10.13 21.97
CA GLN A 606 19.72 10.03 21.76
C GLN A 606 20.51 10.28 23.05
N GLU A 607 20.04 11.17 23.92
CA GLU A 607 20.62 11.40 25.26
C GLU A 607 20.47 10.19 26.18
N LEU A 608 19.27 9.60 26.22
CA LEU A 608 18.98 8.43 27.07
C LEU A 608 19.63 7.13 26.56
N TRP A 609 19.78 6.96 25.24
CA TRP A 609 20.27 5.72 24.63
C TRP A 609 21.26 5.94 23.47
N PRO A 610 22.40 6.62 23.69
CA PRO A 610 23.31 7.06 22.62
C PRO A 610 23.95 5.93 21.80
N LYS A 611 23.93 4.70 22.31
CA LYS A 611 24.44 3.48 21.65
C LYS A 611 23.34 2.64 20.98
N ARG A 612 22.10 3.13 20.87
CA ARG A 612 20.97 2.39 20.29
C ARG A 612 21.10 2.23 18.78
N SER A 613 21.28 0.99 18.32
CA SER A 613 21.35 0.66 16.90
C SER A 613 20.07 1.02 16.13
N ASP A 614 20.21 1.32 14.84
CA ASP A 614 19.09 1.76 13.99
C ASP A 614 17.90 0.76 14.00
N GLY A 615 18.17 -0.54 14.14
CA GLY A 615 17.13 -1.56 14.29
C GLY A 615 16.29 -1.38 15.56
N LEU A 616 16.94 -1.06 16.69
CA LEU A 616 16.25 -0.74 17.94
C LEU A 616 15.60 0.64 17.90
N SER A 617 16.17 1.60 17.17
CA SER A 617 15.55 2.93 16.94
C SER A 617 14.25 2.84 16.14
N ARG A 618 14.18 1.98 15.10
CA ARG A 618 12.93 1.69 14.39
C ARG A 618 11.89 1.00 15.29
N LEU A 619 12.32 0.19 16.27
CA LEU A 619 11.41 -0.41 17.27
C LEU A 619 10.97 0.58 18.36
N PHE A 620 11.79 1.56 18.72
CA PHE A 620 11.37 2.66 19.59
C PHE A 620 10.30 3.54 18.92
N ALA A 621 10.51 3.91 17.66
CA ALA A 621 9.49 4.61 16.85
C ALA A 621 8.18 3.80 16.76
N MET A 622 8.28 2.48 16.55
CA MET A 622 7.13 1.58 16.58
C MET A 622 6.43 1.59 17.94
N GLY A 623 7.19 1.57 19.05
CA GLY A 623 6.65 1.69 20.41
C GLY A 623 5.89 3.00 20.66
N TYR A 624 6.39 4.11 20.10
CA TYR A 624 5.75 5.41 20.20
C TYR A 624 4.41 5.44 19.45
N ASP A 625 4.39 4.99 18.18
CA ASP A 625 3.19 5.00 17.34
C ASP A 625 2.09 4.05 17.85
N ILE A 626 2.44 2.85 18.35
CA ILE A 626 1.44 1.87 18.80
C ILE A 626 0.62 2.33 19.99
N TYR A 627 1.16 3.21 20.84
CA TYR A 627 0.40 3.83 21.93
C TYR A 627 -0.65 4.81 21.39
N GLN A 628 -0.28 5.65 20.41
CA GLN A 628 -1.22 6.56 19.76
C GLN A 628 -2.30 5.83 18.96
N LEU A 629 -1.95 4.68 18.38
CA LEU A 629 -2.88 3.81 17.66
C LEU A 629 -3.99 3.21 18.53
N ILE A 630 -3.79 3.05 19.85
CA ILE A 630 -4.81 2.52 20.79
C ILE A 630 -6.15 3.24 20.61
N ASN A 631 -6.14 4.57 20.67
CA ASN A 631 -7.34 5.40 20.55
C ASN A 631 -7.82 5.57 19.10
N LYS A 632 -6.98 5.24 18.12
CA LYS A 632 -7.20 5.56 16.70
C LYS A 632 -7.60 4.36 15.83
N ILE A 633 -7.21 3.14 16.17
CA ILE A 633 -7.68 1.91 15.52
C ILE A 633 -9.22 1.77 15.61
N PRO A 634 -9.88 1.99 16.77
CA PRO A 634 -11.35 1.96 16.86
C PRO A 634 -12.03 3.01 15.97
N LEU A 635 -11.35 4.13 15.66
CA LEU A 635 -11.83 5.13 14.71
C LEU A 635 -11.62 4.67 13.26
N MET A 636 -10.45 4.10 12.92
CA MET A 636 -10.16 3.51 11.61
C MET A 636 -11.12 2.38 11.24
N GLN A 637 -11.57 1.59 12.23
CA GLN A 637 -12.58 0.54 12.03
C GLN A 637 -13.98 1.09 11.71
N GLN A 638 -14.30 2.33 12.12
CA GLN A 638 -15.55 3.03 11.75
C GLN A 638 -15.42 3.83 10.45
N ALA A 639 -14.21 4.33 10.16
CA ALA A 639 -13.89 5.18 9.03
C ALA A 639 -12.58 4.73 8.35
N PRO A 640 -12.64 3.78 7.38
CA PRO A 640 -11.46 3.15 6.76
C PRO A 640 -10.49 4.11 6.04
N TYR A 641 -10.97 5.29 5.64
CA TYR A 641 -10.14 6.35 5.08
C TYR A 641 -9.11 6.94 6.09
N LEU A 642 -9.29 6.76 7.39
CA LEU A 642 -8.41 7.40 8.39
C LEU A 642 -6.96 6.91 8.34
N HIS A 643 -6.03 7.85 8.23
CA HIS A 643 -4.58 7.61 8.28
C HIS A 643 -4.00 8.12 9.62
N HIS A 644 -2.93 7.50 10.09
CA HIS A 644 -2.11 7.98 11.21
C HIS A 644 -0.72 8.37 10.69
N TRP A 645 -0.29 9.61 10.94
CA TRP A 645 1.06 10.09 10.64
C TRP A 645 1.92 9.85 11.87
N GLY A 646 2.74 8.80 11.83
CA GLY A 646 3.58 8.36 12.93
C GLY A 646 5.07 8.42 12.60
N GLN A 647 5.90 8.17 13.60
CA GLN A 647 7.35 8.10 13.48
C GLN A 647 7.81 6.90 12.61
N THR A 648 6.96 5.88 12.44
CA THR A 648 7.14 4.73 11.52
C THR A 648 6.58 4.93 10.10
N GLY A 649 6.04 6.11 9.80
CA GLY A 649 5.48 6.48 8.50
C GLY A 649 3.98 6.78 8.55
N VAL A 650 3.33 6.87 7.38
CA VAL A 650 1.87 7.04 7.33
C VAL A 650 1.21 5.67 7.37
N LEU A 651 0.59 5.36 8.50
CA LEU A 651 -0.06 4.11 8.83
C LEU A 651 -1.54 4.12 8.46
N LYS A 652 -2.02 3.01 7.88
CA LYS A 652 -3.42 2.85 7.47
C LYS A 652 -3.90 1.42 7.65
N LEU A 653 -5.07 1.27 8.28
CA LEU A 653 -5.75 -0.02 8.41
C LEU A 653 -6.33 -0.47 7.06
N ASN A 654 -6.08 -1.71 6.66
CA ASN A 654 -6.74 -2.33 5.50
C ASN A 654 -7.87 -3.27 5.94
N GLU A 655 -8.65 -3.75 4.97
CA GLU A 655 -9.79 -4.66 5.16
C GLU A 655 -9.44 -5.95 5.93
N ASN A 656 -8.19 -6.43 5.82
CA ASN A 656 -7.68 -7.59 6.54
C ASN A 656 -7.27 -7.29 7.99
N SER A 657 -7.64 -6.10 8.50
CA SER A 657 -7.22 -5.55 9.81
C SER A 657 -5.69 -5.44 9.98
N ILE A 658 -4.95 -5.24 8.89
CA ILE A 658 -3.49 -5.03 8.91
C ILE A 658 -3.19 -3.55 8.67
N LEU A 659 -2.40 -2.95 9.55
CA LEU A 659 -1.83 -1.62 9.39
C LEU A 659 -0.70 -1.66 8.36
N THR A 660 -1.01 -1.18 7.17
CA THR A 660 -0.04 -0.91 6.10
C THR A 660 0.78 0.34 6.43
N ARG A 661 2.04 0.36 6.02
CA ARG A 661 2.97 1.50 6.21
C ARG A 661 3.20 2.21 4.87
N SER A 662 3.35 3.53 4.93
CA SER A 662 3.89 4.34 3.83
C SER A 662 5.19 4.99 4.28
N LEU A 663 6.29 4.60 3.65
CA LEU A 663 7.62 5.14 3.94
C LEU A 663 7.93 6.37 3.11
N LEU A 664 8.90 7.15 3.57
CA LEU A 664 9.48 8.27 2.82
C LEU A 664 10.72 7.79 2.06
N TRP A 665 11.21 8.59 1.13
CA TRP A 665 12.45 8.33 0.41
C TRP A 665 13.55 9.27 0.90
N GLY A 666 14.70 8.71 1.27
CA GLY A 666 15.92 9.43 1.56
C GLY A 666 16.94 9.28 0.43
N VAL A 667 17.75 10.30 0.18
CA VAL A 667 18.91 10.22 -0.72
C VAL A 667 20.16 10.80 -0.06
N TYR A 668 21.30 10.12 -0.24
CA TYR A 668 22.60 10.63 0.19
C TYR A 668 23.08 11.75 -0.74
N LYS A 669 23.19 12.98 -0.22
CA LYS A 669 23.62 14.18 -0.95
C LYS A 669 24.52 15.07 -0.08
N LYS A 670 25.75 15.34 -0.55
CA LYS A 670 26.78 16.13 0.17
C LYS A 670 27.08 15.57 1.59
N ASN A 671 27.29 14.25 1.67
CA ASN A 671 27.54 13.47 2.89
C ASN A 671 26.42 13.51 3.97
N ARG A 672 25.23 14.02 3.62
CA ARG A 672 24.01 13.99 4.46
C ARG A 672 22.91 13.19 3.76
N VAL A 673 21.94 12.69 4.53
CA VAL A 673 20.67 12.22 3.97
C VAL A 673 19.70 13.40 3.89
N ILE A 674 19.00 13.53 2.77
CA ILE A 674 17.85 14.43 2.63
C ILE A 674 16.61 13.62 2.23
N SER A 675 15.46 14.02 2.77
CA SER A 675 14.15 13.53 2.33
C SER A 675 13.82 14.04 0.92
N ILE A 676 13.21 13.19 0.09
CA ILE A 676 12.76 13.53 -1.26
C ILE A 676 11.37 12.95 -1.55
N ALA A 677 10.62 13.63 -2.42
CA ALA A 677 9.54 13.00 -3.16
C ALA A 677 10.13 12.23 -4.35
N MET A 678 9.53 11.08 -4.67
CA MET A 678 9.77 10.39 -5.95
C MET A 678 8.61 10.74 -6.87
N GLU A 679 8.92 11.47 -7.94
CA GLU A 679 8.05 11.75 -9.08
C GLU A 679 8.21 10.67 -10.18
#